data_AF-A0A1Q3G4J9-F1
#
_entry.id   AF-A0A1Q3G4J9-F1
#
_cell.length_a   1.000
_cell.length_b   1.000
_cell.length_c   1.000
_cell.angle_alpha   90.00
_cell.angle_beta   90.00
_cell.angle_gamma   90.00
#
_symmetry.space_group_name_H-M   'P 1'
#
loop_
_entity.id
_entity.type
_entity.pdbx_description
1 polymer ?
#
loop_
_entity_poly.entity_id
_entity_poly.type
_entity_poly.pdbx_seq_one_letter_code
_entity_poly.pdbx_strand_id
1 'polypeptide(L)'
;VSSQRKRHKKSVCVRRKILTTREENNKFSISESSIDCEISLLPKMSAEASTSTSPSSSSGSAPVPPHPSKMARTETADSPEVRAGSVGSACSSADEDEDVEYCENSPWVFIPEPVFGKIFLALEPRDIMRAGQTCKRWNKLSRDEYIWRKYFQREFNVEPSIGLKPGAESWRTEYKRLTDNVPMVMTDVLTNHSHQVLHVSFSHNGKMFATCSKDGFVIVWNSAYPSTIRDSYDMRKLSWKYTQFSQFNQSDTLLLVSGVHFGAPHSTSGEIAVFTVQGGFRLKCRVANRPYDIFGSWFSDQHLLSGDLNWLAHLVSTSFLWLNKANQEVDSEHTPIRNQMYKFYNRNASSIRAIMVANCPWLSDESVAKKDESAGEGTSKATVTDDDEDDRRIGNPLSHYQMNQDQAMDDVYHAGRDIDLDFPYIPLENHDYASPIHYLDEFRREYEDSYYESSDDCLDDDDDQEDDDMSEVDDLDNLCPKYLIFSTGSKTYTPHQIGFKRIGSVNFPRRIDPGPSLKERIALRERQRELENETPPVEPNWANYESVSDRFDKIDKLIDLHGHIIGMGLSPDHRYLYVNSRPWPKNYVIRNPLEPPPIAQEIDIHVIDLMTLKKVGTMLRAHKAYTPNTECFFIFLDVCDNYVASGAEDMHAYLWDRYYGVCLAKYQHGDVVNSVAFNPRDNEMLVTTSDDYEIKIWRSLSQAKKLGIQPVGKAVEFRKAKSKAAPPS
;
A
#
# COMPACT_ATOMS: atom_id res chain seq x y z
N VAL A 1 -55.95 -69.08 -12.15
CA VAL A 1 -55.99 -70.15 -11.12
C VAL A 1 -55.53 -69.50 -9.80
N SER A 2 -56.39 -68.78 -9.07
CA SER A 2 -57.43 -69.24 -8.10
C SER A 2 -56.86 -69.49 -6.69
N SER A 3 -57.17 -68.67 -5.66
CA SER A 3 -58.33 -68.76 -4.72
C SER A 3 -58.13 -69.81 -3.60
N GLN A 4 -58.47 -69.65 -2.30
CA GLN A 4 -59.33 -68.74 -1.48
C GLN A 4 -58.87 -68.87 0.02
N ARG A 5 -59.35 -68.24 1.12
CA ARG A 5 -60.47 -67.36 1.58
C ARG A 5 -59.95 -66.57 2.83
N LYS A 6 -60.28 -65.30 3.09
CA LYS A 6 -61.39 -64.76 3.94
C LYS A 6 -61.58 -65.45 5.31
N ARG A 7 -61.76 -64.73 6.44
CA ARG A 7 -62.87 -63.81 6.85
C ARG A 7 -62.37 -62.77 7.91
N HIS A 8 -62.75 -61.47 7.94
CA HIS A 8 -64.06 -60.77 8.16
C HIS A 8 -64.54 -60.82 9.63
N LYS A 9 -65.06 -59.77 10.32
CA LYS A 9 -65.77 -58.47 10.01
C LYS A 9 -65.26 -57.32 10.93
N LYS A 10 -65.26 -56.00 10.60
CA LYS A 10 -66.34 -54.96 10.46
C LYS A 10 -67.18 -54.68 11.74
N SER A 11 -67.60 -53.46 12.15
CA SER A 11 -67.37 -52.04 11.70
C SER A 11 -68.16 -51.02 12.61
N VAL A 12 -68.33 -49.72 12.23
CA VAL A 12 -69.23 -48.63 12.79
C VAL A 12 -68.58 -47.71 13.86
N CYS A 13 -68.66 -46.36 13.94
CA CYS A 13 -69.22 -45.21 13.14
C CYS A 13 -68.33 -43.94 13.41
N VAL A 14 -67.93 -43.02 12.48
CA VAL A 14 -68.64 -41.94 11.69
C VAL A 14 -68.66 -40.53 12.34
N ARG A 15 -68.50 -39.46 11.50
CA ARG A 15 -68.62 -37.98 11.69
C ARG A 15 -67.40 -37.24 12.30
N ARG A 16 -67.06 -35.98 11.90
CA ARG A 16 -67.48 -35.13 10.75
C ARG A 16 -66.38 -34.09 10.42
N LYS A 17 -66.38 -33.51 9.20
CA LYS A 17 -65.50 -32.39 8.79
C LYS A 17 -65.83 -31.09 9.54
N ILE A 18 -64.80 -30.26 9.77
CA ILE A 18 -64.84 -28.79 9.58
C ILE A 18 -63.62 -28.42 8.71
N LEU A 19 -63.76 -27.38 7.88
CA LEU A 19 -62.69 -26.75 7.10
C LEU A 19 -62.51 -25.32 7.61
N THR A 20 -61.27 -24.85 7.69
CA THR A 20 -60.93 -23.43 7.65
C THR A 20 -59.80 -23.23 6.64
N THR A 21 -59.84 -22.09 5.95
CA THR A 21 -58.94 -21.74 4.86
C THR A 21 -57.58 -21.30 5.38
N ARG A 22 -56.52 -21.63 4.63
CA ARG A 22 -55.18 -21.07 4.83
C ARG A 22 -54.91 -20.13 3.66
N GLU A 23 -54.76 -18.85 3.96
CA GLU A 23 -54.62 -17.81 2.94
C GLU A 23 -53.27 -17.92 2.21
N GLU A 24 -53.28 -17.53 0.94
CA GLU A 24 -52.10 -17.50 0.09
C GLU A 24 -51.28 -16.25 0.41
N ASN A 25 -50.01 -16.44 0.78
CA ASN A 25 -49.05 -15.35 0.86
C ASN A 25 -47.80 -15.77 0.09
N ASN A 26 -47.68 -15.26 -1.14
CA ASN A 26 -46.62 -15.62 -2.09
C ASN A 26 -45.27 -15.06 -1.65
N LYS A 27 -44.56 -15.79 -0.78
CA LYS A 27 -43.10 -15.68 -0.70
C LYS A 27 -42.50 -16.27 -1.98
N PHE A 28 -42.34 -15.44 -3.00
CA PHE A 28 -41.49 -15.76 -4.15
C PHE A 28 -40.04 -15.86 -3.69
N SER A 29 -39.59 -17.09 -3.43
CA SER A 29 -38.17 -17.41 -3.31
C SER A 29 -37.53 -17.31 -4.70
N ILE A 30 -37.06 -16.11 -5.06
CA ILE A 30 -36.09 -15.96 -6.14
C ILE A 30 -34.80 -16.62 -5.66
N SER A 31 -34.23 -17.51 -6.47
CA SER A 31 -32.99 -18.21 -6.15
C SER A 31 -31.80 -17.25 -6.23
N GLU A 32 -31.03 -17.13 -5.15
CA GLU A 32 -29.71 -16.47 -5.13
C GLU A 32 -28.65 -17.35 -5.81
N SER A 33 -28.91 -17.73 -7.07
CA SER A 33 -28.10 -18.67 -7.84
C SER A 33 -26.89 -18.00 -8.50
N SER A 34 -25.99 -17.43 -7.68
CA SER A 34 -24.65 -16.92 -8.10
C SER A 34 -23.60 -16.91 -6.97
N ILE A 35 -23.59 -17.91 -6.08
CA ILE A 35 -22.41 -18.42 -5.35
C ILE A 35 -22.70 -19.90 -5.02
N ASP A 36 -22.24 -20.80 -5.89
CA ASP A 36 -22.29 -22.27 -5.79
C ASP A 36 -21.41 -22.84 -6.92
N CYS A 37 -20.63 -23.93 -6.78
CA CYS A 37 -20.17 -24.59 -5.56
C CYS A 37 -18.98 -25.53 -5.87
N GLU A 38 -18.44 -26.14 -4.81
CA GLU A 38 -17.61 -27.36 -4.73
C GLU A 38 -16.19 -27.42 -5.36
N ILE A 39 -15.28 -27.94 -4.53
CA ILE A 39 -13.91 -28.35 -4.86
C ILE A 39 -13.96 -29.68 -5.62
N SER A 40 -13.53 -29.70 -6.89
CA SER A 40 -13.39 -30.94 -7.65
C SER A 40 -12.07 -31.67 -7.33
N LEU A 41 -12.13 -32.59 -6.37
CA LEU A 41 -11.05 -33.57 -6.15
C LEU A 41 -10.97 -34.52 -7.36
N LEU A 42 -9.91 -34.40 -8.17
CA LEU A 42 -9.52 -35.40 -9.17
C LEU A 42 -8.07 -35.87 -8.94
N PRO A 43 -7.79 -37.18 -9.09
CA PRO A 43 -6.50 -37.76 -8.73
C PRO A 43 -5.42 -37.47 -9.77
N LYS A 44 -4.18 -37.25 -9.31
CA LYS A 44 -2.99 -37.23 -10.17
C LYS A 44 -2.80 -38.61 -10.80
N MET A 45 -2.96 -38.72 -12.12
CA MET A 45 -2.53 -39.91 -12.86
C MET A 45 -1.00 -39.97 -12.90
N SER A 46 -0.42 -40.90 -12.15
CA SER A 46 1.01 -41.20 -12.19
C SER A 46 1.37 -41.95 -13.47
N ALA A 47 2.17 -41.33 -14.34
CA ALA A 47 2.84 -42.03 -15.43
C ALA A 47 4.06 -42.77 -14.86
N GLU A 48 3.93 -44.07 -14.59
CA GLU A 48 5.06 -44.92 -14.20
C GLU A 48 5.99 -45.15 -15.39
N ALA A 49 7.25 -44.72 -15.27
CA ALA A 49 8.35 -45.14 -16.13
C ALA A 49 9.28 -46.05 -15.33
N SER A 50 9.03 -47.36 -15.37
CA SER A 50 9.71 -48.35 -14.54
C SER A 50 10.97 -48.92 -15.22
N THR A 51 12.14 -48.62 -14.64
CA THR A 51 13.35 -49.45 -14.80
C THR A 51 14.09 -49.58 -13.48
N SER A 52 13.91 -50.71 -12.81
CA SER A 52 14.69 -51.12 -11.64
C SER A 52 15.98 -51.81 -12.05
N THR A 53 17.13 -51.49 -11.42
CA THR A 53 18.18 -52.49 -11.12
C THR A 53 19.14 -52.01 -10.03
N SER A 54 19.52 -52.93 -9.16
CA SER A 54 20.61 -52.89 -8.16
C SER A 54 20.98 -54.36 -7.84
N PRO A 55 21.98 -54.70 -7.01
CA PRO A 55 22.96 -53.87 -6.28
C PRO A 55 24.41 -54.41 -6.43
N SER A 56 25.29 -54.05 -5.48
CA SER A 56 26.57 -54.73 -5.12
C SER A 56 27.80 -54.54 -6.03
N SER A 57 29.06 -54.82 -5.62
CA SER A 57 29.82 -54.48 -4.39
C SER A 57 31.27 -54.99 -4.49
N SER A 58 32.30 -54.22 -4.11
CA SER A 58 33.49 -54.71 -3.34
C SER A 58 34.62 -53.67 -3.16
N SER A 59 35.32 -53.85 -2.05
CA SER A 59 36.49 -53.15 -1.50
C SER A 59 37.79 -53.09 -2.34
N GLY A 60 38.59 -52.04 -2.12
CA GLY A 60 40.04 -51.96 -2.39
C GLY A 60 40.74 -50.99 -1.42
N SER A 61 42.01 -51.21 -1.06
CA SER A 61 42.60 -50.65 0.18
C SER A 61 44.01 -50.03 0.08
N ALA A 62 44.16 -48.79 0.60
CA ALA A 62 45.33 -48.23 1.34
C ALA A 62 46.76 -48.24 0.69
N PRO A 63 47.82 -47.59 1.25
CA PRO A 63 47.91 -46.74 2.45
C PRO A 63 48.63 -45.36 2.27
N VAL A 64 48.83 -44.65 3.40
CA VAL A 64 49.53 -43.36 3.63
C VAL A 64 50.90 -43.62 4.28
N PRO A 65 52.03 -42.90 4.00
CA PRO A 65 52.58 -41.82 4.89
C PRO A 65 53.60 -40.83 4.22
N PRO A 66 54.40 -39.99 4.95
CA PRO A 66 54.13 -39.08 6.09
C PRO A 66 54.68 -37.62 5.91
N HIS A 67 54.47 -36.77 6.94
CA HIS A 67 55.18 -35.49 7.17
C HIS A 67 56.66 -35.65 7.61
N PRO A 68 57.43 -34.55 7.64
CA PRO A 68 58.35 -34.25 8.76
C PRO A 68 58.08 -32.87 9.43
N SER A 69 58.71 -32.59 10.58
CA SER A 69 58.48 -31.36 11.38
C SER A 69 59.70 -30.86 12.20
N LYS A 70 59.74 -29.52 12.41
CA LYS A 70 60.42 -28.72 13.47
C LYS A 70 61.85 -29.06 13.95
N MET A 71 62.76 -28.09 13.76
CA MET A 71 63.80 -27.62 14.72
C MET A 71 64.21 -26.17 14.34
N ALA A 72 64.94 -25.35 15.12
CA ALA A 72 64.85 -24.97 16.55
C ALA A 72 65.89 -23.84 16.86
N ARG A 73 65.64 -22.99 17.89
CA ARG A 73 66.54 -21.93 18.45
C ARG A 73 66.79 -20.69 17.54
N THR A 74 67.21 -19.51 18.04
CA THR A 74 67.60 -19.07 19.41
C THR A 74 67.15 -17.62 19.70
N GLU A 75 67.22 -17.19 20.96
CA GLU A 75 66.95 -15.82 21.43
C GLU A 75 68.17 -14.88 21.26
N THR A 76 67.93 -13.59 21.03
CA THR A 76 68.59 -12.45 21.72
C THR A 76 67.68 -11.23 21.61
N ALA A 77 67.65 -10.38 22.64
CA ALA A 77 66.98 -9.08 22.62
C ALA A 77 68.03 -7.97 22.59
N ASP A 78 67.67 -6.80 22.03
CA ASP A 78 67.96 -5.53 22.70
C ASP A 78 67.03 -4.41 22.22
N SER A 79 66.77 -3.45 23.10
CA SER A 79 66.11 -2.17 22.80
C SER A 79 67.08 -1.03 23.14
N PRO A 80 66.84 0.20 22.66
CA PRO A 80 66.34 1.16 23.66
C PRO A 80 65.31 2.17 23.12
N GLU A 81 64.48 2.67 24.04
CA GLU A 81 63.62 3.83 23.83
C GLU A 81 64.41 5.15 23.88
N VAL A 82 63.95 6.18 23.15
CA VAL A 82 64.11 7.59 23.56
C VAL A 82 62.76 8.31 23.38
N ARG A 83 62.45 9.23 24.30
CA ARG A 83 61.12 9.81 24.51
C ARG A 83 60.77 11.01 23.62
N ALA A 84 59.51 11.02 23.20
CA ALA A 84 58.52 12.11 23.24
C ALA A 84 58.91 13.57 22.90
N GLY A 85 58.08 14.18 22.04
CA GLY A 85 57.91 15.63 21.92
C GLY A 85 56.56 15.97 21.28
N SER A 86 55.71 16.72 21.97
CA SER A 86 54.37 17.13 21.51
C SER A 86 54.24 18.65 21.54
N VAL A 87 54.14 19.26 20.37
CA VAL A 87 53.66 20.63 20.15
C VAL A 87 52.95 20.63 18.79
N GLY A 88 51.82 21.33 18.67
CA GLY A 88 51.03 21.39 17.43
C GLY A 88 51.04 22.75 16.74
N SER A 89 50.24 22.85 15.68
CA SER A 89 49.88 24.07 14.92
C SER A 89 50.99 24.73 14.08
N ALA A 90 50.91 24.53 12.77
CA ALA A 90 50.80 25.64 11.81
C ALA A 90 50.26 25.10 10.46
N CYS A 91 49.53 25.94 9.72
CA CYS A 91 49.23 25.70 8.31
C CYS A 91 50.30 26.37 7.45
N SER A 92 50.85 25.66 6.46
CA SER A 92 51.65 26.25 5.39
C SER A 92 51.43 25.50 4.08
N SER A 93 50.66 26.12 3.18
CA SER A 93 50.46 25.65 1.80
C SER A 93 51.61 26.11 0.91
N ALA A 94 52.36 25.18 0.30
CA ALA A 94 53.04 25.33 -1.00
C ALA A 94 53.88 24.08 -1.32
N ASP A 95 53.26 23.08 -1.95
CA ASP A 95 53.95 21.96 -2.62
C ASP A 95 53.15 21.58 -3.89
N GLU A 96 53.13 22.49 -4.86
CA GLU A 96 52.83 22.18 -6.26
C GLU A 96 54.16 22.26 -7.05
N ASP A 97 54.22 21.64 -8.25
CA ASP A 97 55.30 21.70 -9.26
C ASP A 97 56.42 20.63 -9.31
N GLU A 98 56.34 19.46 -8.63
CA GLU A 98 57.25 18.31 -8.91
C GLU A 98 56.68 17.19 -9.83
N ASP A 99 55.37 17.19 -10.13
CA ASP A 99 54.69 16.10 -10.90
C ASP A 99 54.76 16.23 -12.45
N VAL A 100 55.36 17.31 -12.98
CA VAL A 100 55.06 17.78 -14.35
C VAL A 100 55.81 17.02 -15.47
N GLU A 101 57.06 16.63 -15.25
CA GLU A 101 58.01 16.29 -16.34
C GLU A 101 57.69 14.98 -17.09
N TYR A 102 56.86 14.09 -16.53
CA TYR A 102 56.50 12.80 -17.17
C TYR A 102 55.34 12.86 -18.17
N CYS A 103 54.63 13.99 -18.32
CA CYS A 103 53.37 14.02 -19.08
C CYS A 103 53.49 14.45 -20.57
N GLU A 104 54.54 15.18 -20.97
CA GLU A 104 54.55 15.89 -22.27
C GLU A 104 54.43 14.99 -23.51
N ASN A 105 54.96 13.76 -23.46
CA ASN A 105 54.94 12.83 -24.59
C ASN A 105 53.66 11.97 -24.69
N SER A 106 52.65 12.18 -23.83
CA SER A 106 51.42 11.40 -23.85
C SER A 106 50.37 12.02 -24.79
N PRO A 107 49.97 11.34 -25.89
CA PRO A 107 48.99 11.91 -26.84
C PRO A 107 47.62 12.16 -26.19
N TRP A 108 47.32 11.46 -25.09
CA TRP A 108 46.12 11.65 -24.28
C TRP A 108 46.00 13.04 -23.64
N VAL A 109 47.09 13.78 -23.47
CA VAL A 109 47.06 15.16 -22.96
C VAL A 109 46.42 16.10 -24.00
N PHE A 110 46.64 15.84 -25.29
CA PHE A 110 46.21 16.73 -26.38
C PHE A 110 44.83 16.40 -26.98
N ILE A 111 44.21 15.28 -26.59
CA ILE A 111 42.86 14.91 -27.07
C ILE A 111 41.81 15.94 -26.59
N PRO A 112 40.99 16.53 -27.48
CA PRO A 112 39.91 17.46 -27.11
C PRO A 112 38.81 16.79 -26.28
N GLU A 113 38.18 17.56 -25.38
CA GLU A 113 37.15 17.03 -24.47
C GLU A 113 35.93 16.40 -25.19
N PRO A 114 35.42 16.92 -26.33
CA PRO A 114 34.36 16.26 -27.10
C PRO A 114 34.76 14.90 -27.71
N VAL A 115 36.06 14.63 -27.86
CA VAL A 115 36.59 13.34 -28.30
C VAL A 115 36.71 12.39 -27.10
N PHE A 116 37.19 12.88 -25.95
CA PHE A 116 37.16 12.14 -24.68
C PHE A 116 35.74 11.69 -24.31
N GLY A 117 34.74 12.58 -24.43
CA GLY A 117 33.34 12.23 -24.16
C GLY A 117 32.82 11.09 -25.04
N LYS A 118 33.20 11.06 -26.33
CA LYS A 118 32.87 9.94 -27.24
C LYS A 118 33.58 8.64 -26.85
N ILE A 119 34.85 8.71 -26.45
CA ILE A 119 35.62 7.56 -25.98
C ILE A 119 34.97 7.00 -24.71
N PHE A 120 34.67 7.86 -23.73
CA PHE A 120 34.07 7.46 -22.46
C PHE A 120 32.68 6.84 -22.68
N LEU A 121 31.82 7.41 -23.54
CA LEU A 121 30.50 6.84 -23.88
C LEU A 121 30.52 5.45 -24.54
N ALA A 122 31.68 5.01 -25.04
CA ALA A 122 31.91 3.67 -25.59
C ALA A 122 32.43 2.65 -24.54
N LEU A 123 32.93 3.13 -23.39
CA LEU A 123 33.36 2.29 -22.26
C LEU A 123 32.14 1.76 -21.46
N GLU A 124 32.41 1.00 -20.40
CA GLU A 124 31.42 0.70 -19.37
C GLU A 124 31.57 1.68 -18.19
N PRO A 125 30.49 1.99 -17.43
CA PRO A 125 30.55 2.92 -16.30
C PRO A 125 31.62 2.58 -15.25
N ARG A 126 31.89 1.29 -15.05
CA ARG A 126 32.96 0.79 -14.18
C ARG A 126 34.36 1.20 -14.67
N ASP A 127 34.56 1.24 -15.99
CA ASP A 127 35.85 1.55 -16.59
C ASP A 127 36.05 3.06 -16.79
N ILE A 128 34.98 3.83 -16.97
CA ILE A 128 35.01 5.29 -16.78
C ILE A 128 35.42 5.63 -15.34
N MET A 129 34.84 4.96 -14.34
CA MET A 129 35.18 5.16 -12.93
C MET A 129 36.64 4.78 -12.60
N ARG A 130 37.23 3.80 -13.31
CA ARG A 130 38.66 3.46 -13.24
C ARG A 130 39.54 4.48 -13.97
N ALA A 131 39.14 4.91 -15.18
CA ALA A 131 39.83 5.96 -15.93
C ALA A 131 39.87 7.27 -15.13
N GLY A 132 38.81 7.59 -14.39
CA GLY A 132 38.78 8.72 -13.47
C GLY A 132 39.86 8.68 -12.37
N GLN A 133 40.49 7.53 -12.10
CA GLN A 133 41.54 7.40 -11.08
C GLN A 133 42.96 7.65 -11.61
N THR A 134 43.16 7.89 -12.92
CA THR A 134 44.52 8.03 -13.49
C THR A 134 45.12 9.43 -13.34
N CYS A 135 44.33 10.50 -13.49
CA CYS A 135 44.82 11.88 -13.35
C CYS A 135 43.69 12.89 -13.06
N LYS A 136 44.04 14.08 -12.56
CA LYS A 136 43.11 15.19 -12.23
C LYS A 136 42.12 15.49 -13.38
N ARG A 137 42.58 15.53 -14.65
CA ARG A 137 41.74 15.80 -15.83
C ARG A 137 40.75 14.67 -16.13
N TRP A 138 41.20 13.42 -16.10
CA TRP A 138 40.32 12.27 -16.34
C TRP A 138 39.30 12.11 -15.19
N ASN A 139 39.67 12.45 -13.94
CA ASN A 139 38.74 12.49 -12.83
C ASN A 139 37.59 13.47 -13.10
N LYS A 140 37.89 14.71 -13.55
CA LYS A 140 36.88 15.70 -13.93
C LYS A 140 35.97 15.19 -15.05
N LEU A 141 36.54 14.70 -16.15
CA LEU A 141 35.78 14.19 -17.31
C LEU A 141 34.96 12.93 -16.96
N SER A 142 35.41 12.09 -16.02
CA SER A 142 34.68 10.91 -15.55
C SER A 142 33.40 11.22 -14.75
N ARG A 143 33.20 12.49 -14.38
CA ARG A 143 32.03 13.01 -13.65
C ARG A 143 31.13 13.89 -14.52
N ASP A 144 31.33 13.93 -15.83
CA ASP A 144 30.57 14.79 -16.73
C ASP A 144 29.08 14.40 -16.83
N GLU A 145 28.19 15.37 -16.59
CA GLU A 145 26.75 15.14 -16.55
C GLU A 145 26.14 14.72 -17.89
N TYR A 146 26.69 15.16 -19.02
CA TYR A 146 26.22 14.72 -20.34
C TYR A 146 26.54 13.23 -20.56
N ILE A 147 27.72 12.77 -20.14
CA ILE A 147 28.08 11.36 -20.18
C ILE A 147 27.11 10.54 -19.33
N TRP A 148 26.93 10.88 -18.04
CA TRP A 148 26.07 10.07 -17.15
C TRP A 148 24.59 10.11 -17.54
N ARG A 149 24.06 11.27 -17.96
CA ARG A 149 22.72 11.37 -18.56
C ARG A 149 22.54 10.44 -19.76
N LYS A 150 23.57 10.29 -20.61
CA LYS A 150 23.51 9.41 -21.78
C LYS A 150 23.60 7.93 -21.44
N TYR A 151 24.33 7.53 -20.39
CA TYR A 151 24.22 6.17 -19.83
C TYR A 151 22.81 5.91 -19.31
N PHE A 152 22.31 6.81 -18.47
CA PHE A 152 20.99 6.71 -17.82
C PHE A 152 19.85 6.54 -18.82
N GLN A 153 19.74 7.46 -19.79
CA GLN A 153 18.73 7.42 -20.87
C GLN A 153 18.86 6.15 -21.73
N ARG A 154 20.08 5.71 -22.05
CA ARG A 154 20.32 4.55 -22.92
C ARG A 154 19.92 3.22 -22.27
N GLU A 155 20.14 3.09 -20.96
CA GLU A 155 20.15 1.78 -20.30
C GLU A 155 18.88 1.52 -19.49
N PHE A 156 18.33 2.54 -18.83
CA PHE A 156 17.00 2.49 -18.19
C PHE A 156 15.85 2.87 -19.15
N ASN A 157 16.15 3.29 -20.39
CA ASN A 157 15.16 3.68 -21.41
C ASN A 157 14.26 4.87 -20.97
N VAL A 158 14.84 5.80 -20.20
CA VAL A 158 14.18 7.04 -19.77
C VAL A 158 14.13 8.04 -20.93
N GLU A 159 13.00 8.74 -21.10
CA GLU A 159 12.83 9.67 -22.22
C GLU A 159 13.85 10.83 -22.18
N PRO A 160 14.28 11.36 -23.35
CA PRO A 160 15.21 12.50 -23.41
C PRO A 160 14.68 13.81 -22.80
N SER A 161 13.35 13.91 -22.69
CA SER A 161 12.53 14.99 -22.12
C SER A 161 12.62 15.07 -20.59
N ILE A 162 12.72 13.93 -19.90
CA ILE A 162 12.71 13.86 -18.44
C ILE A 162 14.03 14.42 -17.90
N GLY A 163 13.90 15.36 -16.95
CA GLY A 163 15.01 16.01 -16.29
C GLY A 163 15.72 15.12 -15.26
N LEU A 164 16.75 15.68 -14.62
CA LEU A 164 17.30 15.09 -13.41
C LEU A 164 16.25 15.21 -12.29
N LYS A 165 16.08 14.18 -11.46
CA LYS A 165 15.15 14.22 -10.31
C LYS A 165 15.41 15.46 -9.44
N PRO A 166 14.41 16.30 -9.15
CA PRO A 166 14.50 17.32 -8.10
C PRO A 166 15.04 16.71 -6.79
N GLY A 167 15.95 17.43 -6.13
CA GLY A 167 16.70 16.96 -4.95
C GLY A 167 17.94 16.08 -5.27
N ALA A 168 18.14 15.60 -6.50
CA ALA A 168 19.30 14.77 -6.84
C ALA A 168 20.53 15.59 -7.27
N GLU A 169 21.70 15.25 -6.73
CA GLU A 169 22.97 15.95 -6.99
C GLU A 169 23.44 15.88 -8.46
N SER A 170 23.23 14.74 -9.12
CA SER A 170 23.80 14.47 -10.45
C SER A 170 23.15 13.26 -11.13
N TRP A 171 23.23 13.19 -12.46
CA TRP A 171 22.92 11.98 -13.22
C TRP A 171 23.80 10.80 -12.82
N ARG A 172 25.01 11.06 -12.31
CA ARG A 172 25.94 10.03 -11.81
C ARG A 172 25.46 9.39 -10.50
N THR A 173 24.90 10.17 -9.58
CA THR A 173 24.37 9.64 -8.32
C THR A 173 23.02 8.97 -8.51
N GLU A 174 22.16 9.48 -9.40
CA GLU A 174 20.92 8.79 -9.79
C GLU A 174 21.18 7.48 -10.54
N TYR A 175 22.16 7.47 -11.46
CA TYR A 175 22.62 6.23 -12.08
C TYR A 175 23.08 5.22 -11.03
N LYS A 176 23.89 5.64 -10.04
CA LYS A 176 24.32 4.77 -8.94
C LYS A 176 23.13 4.27 -8.11
N ARG A 177 22.16 5.13 -7.77
CA ARG A 177 20.96 4.75 -7.00
C ARG A 177 20.25 3.59 -7.69
N LEU A 178 20.05 3.69 -9.01
CA LEU A 178 19.37 2.66 -9.80
C LEU A 178 20.20 1.38 -10.07
N THR A 179 21.53 1.34 -9.81
CA THR A 179 22.32 0.10 -9.92
C THR A 179 22.70 -0.54 -8.59
N ASP A 180 22.96 0.26 -7.56
CA ASP A 180 23.57 -0.20 -6.31
C ASP A 180 22.60 -0.21 -5.13
N ASN A 181 21.61 0.68 -5.12
CA ASN A 181 20.70 0.91 -3.99
C ASN A 181 19.28 0.31 -4.22
N VAL A 182 18.99 -0.23 -5.41
CA VAL A 182 17.73 -0.95 -5.68
C VAL A 182 17.72 -2.30 -4.92
N PRO A 183 16.62 -2.71 -4.26
CA PRO A 183 16.48 -4.05 -3.69
C PRO A 183 16.59 -5.12 -4.79
N MET A 184 17.71 -5.85 -4.83
CA MET A 184 18.06 -6.76 -5.94
C MET A 184 18.65 -8.09 -5.47
N VAL A 185 19.03 -8.20 -4.19
CA VAL A 185 19.67 -9.36 -3.58
C VAL A 185 18.68 -10.05 -2.67
N MET A 186 18.34 -11.31 -2.96
CA MET A 186 17.55 -12.13 -2.02
C MET A 186 18.46 -12.55 -0.87
N THR A 187 18.17 -12.08 0.33
CA THR A 187 18.98 -12.32 1.53
C THR A 187 18.38 -13.37 2.45
N ASP A 188 17.04 -13.41 2.54
CA ASP A 188 16.30 -14.32 3.41
C ASP A 188 15.13 -14.93 2.64
N VAL A 189 14.82 -16.19 2.94
CA VAL A 189 13.60 -16.88 2.52
C VAL A 189 13.00 -17.51 3.76
N LEU A 190 11.77 -17.14 4.12
CA LEU A 190 11.12 -17.55 5.35
C LEU A 190 9.91 -18.43 5.00
N THR A 191 9.84 -19.61 5.62
CA THR A 191 8.92 -20.71 5.25
C THR A 191 8.09 -21.20 6.43
N ASN A 192 7.88 -20.32 7.43
CA ASN A 192 7.17 -20.66 8.67
C ASN A 192 5.64 -20.66 8.52
N HIS A 193 5.11 -20.06 7.45
CA HIS A 193 3.71 -20.24 7.09
C HIS A 193 3.51 -21.56 6.34
N SER A 194 2.36 -22.20 6.59
CA SER A 194 2.00 -23.52 6.04
C SER A 194 0.96 -23.45 4.92
N HIS A 195 0.59 -22.24 4.51
CA HIS A 195 -0.32 -21.94 3.42
C HIS A 195 -0.03 -20.53 2.87
N GLN A 196 -0.57 -20.25 1.69
CA GLN A 196 -0.60 -18.96 0.97
C GLN A 196 -0.55 -17.72 1.88
N VAL A 197 0.50 -16.90 1.73
CA VAL A 197 0.77 -15.71 2.53
C VAL A 197 0.21 -14.48 1.81
N LEU A 198 -0.83 -13.87 2.39
CA LEU A 198 -1.69 -12.90 1.73
C LEU A 198 -1.23 -11.45 1.91
N HIS A 199 -0.57 -11.14 3.03
CA HIS A 199 -0.21 -9.77 3.39
C HIS A 199 1.12 -9.68 4.14
N VAL A 200 1.84 -8.59 3.91
CA VAL A 200 2.94 -8.09 4.73
C VAL A 200 2.78 -6.60 5.02
N SER A 201 3.09 -6.18 6.24
CA SER A 201 3.12 -4.77 6.66
C SER A 201 4.31 -4.49 7.56
N PHE A 202 5.07 -3.41 7.32
CA PHE A 202 6.12 -2.96 8.22
C PHE A 202 5.59 -2.12 9.39
N SER A 203 6.38 -2.05 10.46
CA SER A 203 6.27 -1.02 11.49
C SER A 203 6.89 0.30 11.01
N HIS A 204 6.36 1.45 11.43
CA HIS A 204 6.77 2.80 11.00
C HIS A 204 8.23 3.14 11.39
N ASN A 205 8.74 2.52 12.46
CA ASN A 205 10.14 2.57 12.87
C ASN A 205 11.06 1.61 12.07
N GLY A 206 10.51 0.80 11.17
CA GLY A 206 11.25 -0.11 10.29
C GLY A 206 11.91 -1.30 10.99
N LYS A 207 11.76 -1.48 12.31
CA LYS A 207 12.40 -2.54 13.11
C LYS A 207 11.65 -3.88 13.03
N MET A 208 10.38 -3.88 12.62
CA MET A 208 9.53 -5.07 12.52
C MET A 208 8.73 -5.12 11.22
N PHE A 209 8.25 -6.30 10.87
CA PHE A 209 7.14 -6.48 9.94
C PHE A 209 6.22 -7.60 10.41
N ALA A 210 4.96 -7.58 9.98
CA ALA A 210 3.95 -8.60 10.28
C ALA A 210 3.46 -9.27 9.00
N THR A 211 3.12 -10.56 9.06
CA THR A 211 2.56 -11.33 7.93
C THR A 211 1.28 -12.06 8.28
N CYS A 212 0.38 -12.19 7.29
CA CYS A 212 -0.90 -12.90 7.39
C CYS A 212 -1.01 -14.01 6.33
N SER A 213 -1.68 -15.13 6.66
CA SER A 213 -1.77 -16.32 5.82
C SER A 213 -3.10 -17.06 5.95
N LYS A 214 -3.45 -17.80 4.89
CA LYS A 214 -4.55 -18.79 4.87
C LYS A 214 -4.36 -19.97 5.85
N ASP A 215 -3.21 -20.11 6.50
CA ASP A 215 -3.02 -21.10 7.58
C ASP A 215 -3.66 -20.68 8.91
N GLY A 216 -4.04 -19.41 9.06
CA GLY A 216 -4.69 -18.86 10.25
C GLY A 216 -3.73 -18.22 11.27
N PHE A 217 -2.44 -18.09 10.97
CA PHE A 217 -1.50 -17.36 11.82
C PHE A 217 -1.38 -15.88 11.44
N VAL A 218 -1.05 -15.08 12.44
CA VAL A 218 -0.29 -13.84 12.26
C VAL A 218 1.10 -14.04 12.86
N ILE A 219 2.15 -13.60 12.17
CA ILE A 219 3.54 -13.69 12.63
C ILE A 219 4.14 -12.28 12.58
N VAL A 220 4.83 -11.87 13.65
CA VAL A 220 5.62 -10.64 13.71
C VAL A 220 7.10 -11.01 13.68
N TRP A 221 7.86 -10.29 12.87
CA TRP A 221 9.25 -10.57 12.54
C TRP A 221 10.13 -9.37 12.88
N ASN A 222 11.38 -9.63 13.27
CA ASN A 222 12.42 -8.61 13.34
C ASN A 222 12.98 -8.38 11.93
N SER A 223 13.06 -7.12 11.48
CA SER A 223 13.49 -6.75 10.13
C SER A 223 15.00 -6.79 9.89
N ALA A 224 15.79 -6.91 10.96
CA ALA A 224 17.25 -7.08 10.90
C ALA A 224 17.64 -8.35 10.10
N TYR A 225 18.91 -8.46 9.70
CA TYR A 225 19.44 -9.66 9.05
C TYR A 225 20.24 -10.54 10.03
N PRO A 226 20.04 -11.87 10.06
CA PRO A 226 18.96 -12.61 9.39
C PRO A 226 17.61 -12.32 10.07
N SER A 227 16.54 -12.28 9.28
CA SER A 227 15.22 -11.93 9.81
C SER A 227 14.60 -13.10 10.58
N THR A 228 14.06 -12.80 11.76
CA THR A 228 13.68 -13.79 12.78
C THR A 228 12.26 -13.57 13.25
N ILE A 229 11.56 -14.64 13.64
CA ILE A 229 10.27 -14.51 14.33
C ILE A 229 10.51 -13.82 15.68
N ARG A 230 9.72 -12.77 15.94
CA ARG A 230 9.61 -12.10 17.23
C ARG A 230 8.44 -12.68 18.01
N ASP A 231 7.25 -12.64 17.42
CA ASP A 231 5.99 -13.09 18.01
C ASP A 231 5.16 -13.87 16.98
N SER A 232 4.24 -14.74 17.42
CA SER A 232 3.26 -15.38 16.54
C SER A 232 1.99 -15.77 17.29
N TYR A 233 0.84 -15.75 16.60
CA TYR A 233 -0.44 -16.10 17.19
C TYR A 233 -1.34 -16.88 16.20
N ASP A 234 -1.99 -17.91 16.72
CA ASP A 234 -2.93 -18.77 16.00
C ASP A 234 -4.36 -18.24 16.15
N MET A 235 -4.86 -17.52 15.13
CA MET A 235 -6.17 -16.88 15.15
C MET A 235 -7.33 -17.88 15.10
N ARG A 236 -7.07 -19.16 14.76
CA ARG A 236 -8.11 -20.21 14.76
C ARG A 236 -8.63 -20.46 16.17
N LYS A 237 -7.83 -20.16 17.21
CA LYS A 237 -8.25 -20.12 18.63
C LYS A 237 -9.36 -19.10 18.91
N LEU A 238 -9.47 -18.04 18.09
CA LEU A 238 -10.50 -17.01 18.17
C LEU A 238 -11.70 -17.30 17.25
N SER A 239 -11.79 -18.51 16.70
CA SER A 239 -12.76 -18.93 15.67
C SER A 239 -12.58 -18.24 14.31
N TRP A 240 -11.33 -17.95 13.92
CA TRP A 240 -11.03 -17.48 12.56
C TRP A 240 -10.73 -18.63 11.60
N LYS A 241 -11.15 -18.49 10.35
CA LYS A 241 -10.79 -19.38 9.24
C LYS A 241 -9.40 -19.04 8.70
N TYR A 242 -9.09 -17.74 8.54
CA TYR A 242 -7.75 -17.25 8.17
C TYR A 242 -7.56 -15.75 8.43
N THR A 243 -6.30 -15.30 8.48
CA THR A 243 -5.90 -13.88 8.49
C THR A 243 -5.75 -13.36 7.05
N GLN A 244 -6.03 -12.07 6.84
CA GLN A 244 -6.04 -11.46 5.50
C GLN A 244 -5.18 -10.20 5.39
N PHE A 245 -5.15 -9.35 6.42
CA PHE A 245 -4.52 -8.03 6.37
C PHE A 245 -3.99 -7.62 7.74
N SER A 246 -2.95 -6.79 7.77
CA SER A 246 -2.29 -6.31 8.98
C SER A 246 -1.84 -4.85 8.86
N GLN A 247 -1.93 -4.08 9.95
CA GLN A 247 -1.43 -2.70 9.99
C GLN A 247 -0.96 -2.34 11.42
N PHE A 248 0.27 -1.87 11.58
CA PHE A 248 0.72 -1.27 12.85
C PHE A 248 0.04 0.09 13.05
N ASN A 249 -0.17 0.52 14.30
CA ASN A 249 -0.52 1.90 14.61
C ASN A 249 0.71 2.82 14.46
N GLN A 250 0.50 4.14 14.51
CA GLN A 250 1.53 5.14 14.22
C GLN A 250 2.74 5.09 15.16
N SER A 251 2.53 4.66 16.41
CA SER A 251 3.56 4.45 17.44
C SER A 251 4.21 3.05 17.43
N ASP A 252 3.74 2.14 16.57
CA ASP A 252 4.12 0.72 16.51
C ASP A 252 3.85 -0.09 17.80
N THR A 253 3.06 0.46 18.72
CA THR A 253 2.69 -0.18 20.00
C THR A 253 1.57 -1.21 19.85
N LEU A 254 0.72 -1.08 18.82
CA LEU A 254 -0.41 -1.95 18.52
C LEU A 254 -0.34 -2.48 17.08
N LEU A 255 -0.83 -3.71 16.87
CA LEU A 255 -1.00 -4.33 15.56
C LEU A 255 -2.49 -4.65 15.34
N LEU A 256 -3.08 -4.01 14.33
CA LEU A 256 -4.38 -4.38 13.78
C LEU A 256 -4.19 -5.59 12.85
N VAL A 257 -5.04 -6.60 13.01
CA VAL A 257 -5.14 -7.76 12.12
C VAL A 257 -6.59 -7.89 11.68
N SER A 258 -6.84 -8.08 10.38
CA SER A 258 -8.17 -8.39 9.83
C SER A 258 -8.18 -9.80 9.24
N GLY A 259 -9.32 -10.49 9.33
CA GLY A 259 -9.48 -11.84 8.78
C GLY A 259 -10.93 -12.32 8.72
N VAL A 260 -11.11 -13.56 8.29
CA VAL A 260 -12.43 -14.19 8.12
C VAL A 260 -12.78 -14.98 9.37
N HIS A 261 -13.88 -14.62 10.03
CA HIS A 261 -14.42 -15.35 11.18
C HIS A 261 -15.34 -16.49 10.71
N PHE A 262 -15.37 -17.62 11.44
CA PHE A 262 -16.37 -18.67 11.22
C PHE A 262 -17.78 -18.15 11.58
N GLY A 263 -18.56 -17.79 10.58
CA GLY A 263 -20.00 -17.59 10.70
C GLY A 263 -20.80 -18.86 10.35
N ALA A 264 -22.08 -18.69 10.03
CA ALA A 264 -22.84 -19.72 9.34
C ALA A 264 -22.20 -20.05 7.96
N PRO A 265 -22.44 -21.22 7.34
CA PRO A 265 -21.68 -21.69 6.16
C PRO A 265 -21.64 -20.78 4.92
N HIS A 266 -22.50 -19.75 4.86
CA HIS A 266 -22.60 -18.78 3.76
C HIS A 266 -22.32 -17.32 4.22
N SER A 267 -21.70 -17.14 5.39
CA SER A 267 -21.49 -15.82 5.99
C SER A 267 -20.18 -15.16 5.54
N THR A 268 -20.27 -13.96 4.98
CA THR A 268 -19.14 -13.09 4.64
C THR A 268 -18.54 -12.35 5.86
N SER A 269 -18.67 -12.93 7.06
CA SER A 269 -18.28 -12.31 8.32
C SER A 269 -16.76 -12.20 8.48
N GLY A 270 -16.25 -10.98 8.43
CA GLY A 270 -14.91 -10.66 8.92
C GLY A 270 -14.91 -10.24 10.39
N GLU A 271 -13.70 -10.19 10.94
CA GLU A 271 -13.40 -9.59 12.22
C GLU A 271 -12.03 -8.91 12.16
N ILE A 272 -11.87 -7.89 12.99
CA ILE A 272 -10.62 -7.20 13.29
C ILE A 272 -10.23 -7.58 14.72
N ALA A 273 -8.97 -7.93 14.93
CA ALA A 273 -8.36 -8.13 16.24
C ALA A 273 -7.19 -7.16 16.39
N VAL A 274 -7.08 -6.51 17.55
CA VAL A 274 -5.92 -5.66 17.87
C VAL A 274 -5.05 -6.36 18.90
N PHE A 275 -3.74 -6.38 18.67
CA PHE A 275 -2.74 -6.91 19.58
C PHE A 275 -1.84 -5.79 20.13
N THR A 276 -1.39 -5.90 21.38
CA THR A 276 -0.21 -5.18 21.85
C THR A 276 1.04 -5.77 21.21
N VAL A 277 2.03 -4.92 20.93
CA VAL A 277 3.35 -5.34 20.43
C VAL A 277 4.45 -4.99 21.44
N GLN A 278 4.36 -3.83 22.07
CA GLN A 278 5.13 -3.47 23.27
C GLN A 278 4.59 -4.23 24.49
N GLY A 279 5.45 -4.58 25.45
CA GLY A 279 5.06 -5.40 26.62
C GLY A 279 4.74 -6.89 26.33
N GLY A 280 4.88 -7.31 25.07
CA GLY A 280 4.62 -8.66 24.59
C GLY A 280 3.28 -8.81 23.85
N PHE A 281 3.18 -9.85 23.01
CA PHE A 281 2.08 -9.99 22.05
C PHE A 281 0.81 -10.56 22.70
N ARG A 282 -0.15 -9.68 23.02
CA ARG A 282 -1.42 -10.01 23.69
C ARG A 282 -2.60 -9.42 22.93
N LEU A 283 -3.71 -10.16 22.87
CA LEU A 283 -4.96 -9.66 22.27
C LEU A 283 -5.56 -8.57 23.16
N LYS A 284 -5.80 -7.36 22.61
CA LYS A 284 -6.34 -6.20 23.30
C LYS A 284 -7.85 -6.04 23.07
N CYS A 285 -8.30 -6.02 21.82
CA CYS A 285 -9.73 -5.89 21.47
C CYS A 285 -10.13 -6.74 20.24
N ARG A 286 -11.45 -6.91 20.05
CA ARG A 286 -12.08 -7.55 18.89
C ARG A 286 -13.24 -6.70 18.36
N VAL A 287 -13.29 -6.50 17.04
CA VAL A 287 -14.27 -5.64 16.36
C VAL A 287 -14.83 -6.36 15.13
N ALA A 288 -16.15 -6.47 15.02
CA ALA A 288 -16.80 -7.08 13.85
C ALA A 288 -16.62 -6.19 12.60
N ASN A 289 -16.33 -6.81 11.45
CA ASN A 289 -16.11 -6.12 10.19
C ASN A 289 -16.79 -6.87 9.03
N ARG A 290 -17.78 -6.27 8.35
CA ARG A 290 -18.69 -6.99 7.45
C ARG A 290 -19.02 -6.21 6.17
N PRO A 291 -18.78 -6.78 4.96
CA PRO A 291 -18.04 -8.02 4.69
C PRO A 291 -16.55 -7.93 5.08
N TYR A 292 -15.86 -9.07 5.07
CA TYR A 292 -14.44 -9.17 5.47
C TYR A 292 -13.48 -8.29 4.65
N ASP A 293 -13.81 -8.02 3.39
CA ASP A 293 -13.02 -7.26 2.40
C ASP A 293 -13.24 -5.74 2.45
N ILE A 294 -13.91 -5.24 3.50
CA ILE A 294 -13.77 -3.84 3.91
C ILE A 294 -12.34 -3.58 4.44
N PHE A 295 -11.73 -4.59 5.09
CA PHE A 295 -10.53 -4.48 5.93
C PHE A 295 -10.71 -3.50 7.10
N GLY A 296 -9.76 -3.49 8.05
CA GLY A 296 -9.69 -2.49 9.11
C GLY A 296 -8.58 -1.49 8.81
N SER A 297 -8.76 -0.23 9.22
CA SER A 297 -7.73 0.81 9.05
C SER A 297 -7.65 1.69 10.31
N TRP A 298 -6.44 2.07 10.70
CA TRP A 298 -6.24 3.01 11.80
C TRP A 298 -6.74 4.42 11.43
N PHE A 299 -7.33 5.12 12.41
CA PHE A 299 -7.79 6.50 12.30
C PHE A 299 -6.94 7.46 13.14
N SER A 300 -6.68 7.08 14.39
CA SER A 300 -5.61 7.62 15.24
C SER A 300 -4.84 6.46 15.86
N ASP A 301 -3.83 6.72 16.68
CA ASP A 301 -3.01 5.66 17.28
C ASP A 301 -3.80 4.69 18.20
N GLN A 302 -4.91 5.19 18.77
CA GLN A 302 -5.81 4.47 19.65
C GLN A 302 -7.20 4.15 19.06
N HIS A 303 -7.50 4.58 17.83
CA HIS A 303 -8.83 4.43 17.23
C HIS A 303 -8.78 3.84 15.82
N LEU A 304 -9.70 2.92 15.51
CA LEU A 304 -9.76 2.19 14.24
C LEU A 304 -11.15 2.21 13.59
N LEU A 305 -11.16 2.11 12.26
CA LEU A 305 -12.36 1.99 11.45
C LEU A 305 -12.72 0.53 11.20
N SER A 306 -14.02 0.22 11.27
CA SER A 306 -14.60 -1.05 10.80
C SER A 306 -15.90 -0.80 10.06
N GLY A 307 -16.29 -1.70 9.16
CA GLY A 307 -17.55 -1.60 8.41
C GLY A 307 -18.62 -2.61 8.83
N ASP A 308 -19.87 -2.28 8.50
CA ASP A 308 -21.00 -3.22 8.51
C ASP A 308 -21.90 -2.98 7.29
N LEU A 309 -22.47 -4.05 6.73
CA LEU A 309 -23.24 -4.01 5.48
C LEU A 309 -24.65 -4.56 5.70
N ASN A 310 -25.65 -3.70 5.51
CA ASN A 310 -27.06 -4.07 5.69
C ASN A 310 -27.83 -3.90 4.37
N TRP A 311 -28.61 -4.92 4.00
CA TRP A 311 -29.51 -4.87 2.84
C TRP A 311 -30.78 -4.07 3.16
N LEU A 312 -31.18 -3.21 2.23
CA LEU A 312 -32.36 -2.34 2.35
C LEU A 312 -33.48 -2.76 1.38
N ALA A 313 -33.11 -3.20 0.19
CA ALA A 313 -34.02 -3.77 -0.82
C ALA A 313 -33.24 -4.67 -1.80
N HIS A 314 -33.92 -5.25 -2.77
CA HIS A 314 -33.31 -6.03 -3.85
C HIS A 314 -32.21 -5.22 -4.57
N LEU A 315 -30.96 -5.70 -4.53
CA LEU A 315 -29.75 -5.05 -5.04
C LEU A 315 -29.40 -3.68 -4.41
N VAL A 316 -30.02 -3.29 -3.29
CA VAL A 316 -29.75 -2.04 -2.58
C VAL A 316 -29.30 -2.34 -1.15
N SER A 317 -28.12 -1.83 -0.78
CA SER A 317 -27.53 -2.01 0.54
C SER A 317 -27.03 -0.67 1.10
N THR A 318 -26.58 -0.68 2.34
CA THR A 318 -25.89 0.46 2.97
C THR A 318 -24.66 -0.02 3.72
N SER A 319 -23.55 0.68 3.48
CA SER A 319 -22.29 0.47 4.18
C SER A 319 -22.18 1.48 5.32
N PHE A 320 -22.25 0.99 6.55
CA PHE A 320 -21.92 1.75 7.75
C PHE A 320 -20.42 1.67 7.99
N LEU A 321 -19.80 2.77 8.40
CA LEU A 321 -18.44 2.81 8.94
C LEU A 321 -18.49 3.28 10.39
N TRP A 322 -17.81 2.54 11.26
CA TRP A 322 -17.78 2.71 12.70
C TRP A 322 -16.39 3.10 13.16
N LEU A 323 -16.30 4.11 14.02
CA LEU A 323 -15.08 4.43 14.75
C LEU A 323 -15.11 3.69 16.09
N ASN A 324 -14.07 2.89 16.36
CA ASN A 324 -13.94 2.03 17.53
C ASN A 324 -12.67 2.41 18.31
N LYS A 325 -12.70 2.36 19.64
CA LYS A 325 -11.49 2.53 20.46
C LYS A 325 -10.74 1.19 20.62
N ALA A 326 -9.43 1.20 20.45
CA ALA A 326 -8.59 0.01 20.35
C ALA A 326 -8.18 -0.60 21.71
N ASN A 327 -8.43 0.10 22.83
CA ASN A 327 -8.10 -0.39 24.18
C ASN A 327 -9.24 -1.11 24.91
N GLN A 328 -10.42 -1.27 24.30
CA GLN A 328 -11.53 -1.97 24.95
C GLN A 328 -11.28 -3.48 25.06
N GLU A 329 -11.19 -3.98 26.29
CA GLU A 329 -10.95 -5.38 26.61
C GLU A 329 -11.99 -6.34 25.99
N VAL A 330 -11.51 -7.51 25.57
CA VAL A 330 -12.32 -8.55 24.90
C VAL A 330 -13.47 -9.08 25.77
N ASP A 331 -13.26 -9.16 27.09
CA ASP A 331 -14.22 -9.72 28.04
C ASP A 331 -15.14 -8.66 28.68
N SER A 332 -15.14 -7.42 28.17
CA SER A 332 -15.96 -6.33 28.71
C SER A 332 -17.46 -6.62 28.58
N GLU A 333 -18.19 -6.62 29.70
CA GLU A 333 -19.67 -6.71 29.71
C GLU A 333 -20.35 -5.49 29.04
N HIS A 334 -19.60 -4.40 28.85
CA HIS A 334 -20.08 -3.19 28.19
C HIS A 334 -20.07 -3.36 26.67
N THR A 335 -21.17 -2.96 26.03
CA THR A 335 -21.30 -2.92 24.57
C THR A 335 -20.11 -2.17 23.96
N PRO A 336 -19.51 -2.64 22.83
CA PRO A 336 -18.36 -1.97 22.25
C PRO A 336 -18.64 -0.50 21.95
N ILE A 337 -17.70 0.39 22.31
CA ILE A 337 -17.81 1.83 22.10
C ILE A 337 -17.59 2.11 20.61
N ARG A 338 -18.71 2.12 19.86
CA ARG A 338 -18.75 2.38 18.42
C ARG A 338 -19.50 3.67 18.16
N ASN A 339 -18.81 4.67 17.63
CA ASN A 339 -19.46 5.84 17.06
C ASN A 339 -19.77 5.57 15.58
N GLN A 340 -20.98 5.87 15.11
CA GLN A 340 -21.33 5.71 13.69
C GLN A 340 -20.74 6.89 12.93
N MET A 341 -19.62 6.66 12.24
CA MET A 341 -18.85 7.73 11.61
C MET A 341 -19.46 8.17 10.29
N TYR A 342 -19.81 7.21 9.42
CA TYR A 342 -20.47 7.47 8.15
C TYR A 342 -21.42 6.32 7.78
N LYS A 343 -22.41 6.63 6.95
CA LYS A 343 -23.38 5.68 6.42
C LYS A 343 -23.67 5.97 4.95
N PHE A 344 -23.08 5.17 4.06
CA PHE A 344 -23.20 5.34 2.61
C PHE A 344 -24.29 4.43 2.01
N TYR A 345 -24.83 4.85 0.87
CA TYR A 345 -25.87 4.15 0.13
C TYR A 345 -25.29 3.45 -1.11
N ASN A 346 -25.62 2.17 -1.29
CA ASN A 346 -25.09 1.35 -2.37
C ASN A 346 -26.23 0.86 -3.28
N ARG A 347 -25.99 0.85 -4.60
CA ARG A 347 -26.88 0.29 -5.63
C ARG A 347 -26.23 -0.92 -6.28
N ASN A 348 -27.00 -1.70 -7.04
CA ASN A 348 -26.47 -2.77 -7.90
C ASN A 348 -25.64 -3.84 -7.16
N ALA A 349 -26.04 -4.18 -5.93
CA ALA A 349 -25.36 -5.11 -5.03
C ALA A 349 -23.89 -4.77 -4.70
N SER A 350 -23.45 -3.52 -4.92
CA SER A 350 -22.13 -3.08 -4.50
C SER A 350 -22.04 -2.90 -2.97
N SER A 351 -20.81 -2.72 -2.51
CA SER A 351 -20.48 -2.29 -1.16
C SER A 351 -19.26 -1.39 -1.20
N ILE A 352 -19.06 -0.60 -0.16
CA ILE A 352 -17.73 -0.06 0.16
C ILE A 352 -16.79 -1.23 0.50
N ARG A 353 -15.54 -1.17 0.04
CA ARG A 353 -14.47 -2.16 0.25
C ARG A 353 -13.10 -1.48 0.32
N ALA A 354 -12.13 -2.13 0.96
CA ALA A 354 -10.76 -1.64 1.15
C ALA A 354 -10.71 -0.16 1.62
N ILE A 355 -11.07 0.09 2.88
CA ILE A 355 -11.01 1.43 3.47
C ILE A 355 -9.57 1.81 3.86
N MET A 356 -9.21 3.07 3.65
CA MET A 356 -7.93 3.65 4.04
C MET A 356 -8.13 5.07 4.58
N VAL A 357 -7.25 5.51 5.47
CA VAL A 357 -7.22 6.89 6.00
C VAL A 357 -5.90 7.55 5.57
N ALA A 358 -5.99 8.67 4.86
CA ALA A 358 -4.85 9.50 4.51
C ALA A 358 -4.82 10.76 5.40
N ASN A 359 -3.68 11.02 6.05
CA ASN A 359 -3.43 12.30 6.72
C ASN A 359 -3.10 13.35 5.64
N CYS A 360 -3.74 14.52 5.65
CA CYS A 360 -3.64 15.52 4.60
C CYS A 360 -3.47 16.93 5.19
N PRO A 361 -2.24 17.30 5.64
CA PRO A 361 -1.99 18.56 6.35
C PRO A 361 -2.44 19.82 5.60
N TRP A 362 -2.36 19.81 4.27
CA TRP A 362 -2.79 20.91 3.38
C TRP A 362 -4.32 21.14 3.36
N LEU A 363 -5.11 20.35 4.09
CA LEU A 363 -6.53 20.61 4.35
C LEU A 363 -6.74 21.29 5.71
N SER A 364 -5.72 21.93 6.29
CA SER A 364 -5.90 22.86 7.41
C SER A 364 -6.50 24.17 6.90
N ASP A 365 -7.61 24.60 7.50
CA ASP A 365 -8.26 25.85 7.08
C ASP A 365 -7.47 27.05 7.68
N GLU A 366 -6.58 27.68 6.89
CA GLU A 366 -5.82 28.90 7.31
C GLU A 366 -6.70 30.00 7.93
N SER A 367 -8.00 30.00 7.60
CA SER A 367 -8.99 30.94 8.13
C SER A 367 -9.34 30.79 9.62
N VAL A 368 -8.92 29.68 10.28
CA VAL A 368 -9.15 29.46 11.72
C VAL A 368 -8.17 30.28 12.55
N ALA A 369 -6.88 30.27 12.20
CA ALA A 369 -5.81 30.97 12.92
C ALA A 369 -6.00 32.51 13.02
N LYS A 370 -6.92 33.10 12.24
CA LYS A 370 -7.25 34.54 12.25
C LYS A 370 -8.56 34.89 12.96
N LYS A 371 -9.20 33.94 13.66
CA LYS A 371 -10.43 34.22 14.43
C LYS A 371 -10.20 34.34 15.93
N ASP A 372 -9.31 33.54 16.50
CA ASP A 372 -9.13 33.48 17.95
C ASP A 372 -8.32 34.65 18.55
N GLU A 373 -7.53 35.38 17.75
CA GLU A 373 -6.87 36.63 18.18
C GLU A 373 -7.85 37.82 18.34
N SER A 374 -9.06 37.74 17.80
CA SER A 374 -10.01 38.86 17.79
C SER A 374 -10.99 38.90 18.99
N ALA A 375 -10.74 38.08 20.02
CA ALA A 375 -11.67 37.81 21.12
C ALA A 375 -11.19 38.26 22.52
N GLY A 376 -10.25 39.22 22.62
CA GLY A 376 -9.78 39.69 23.93
C GLY A 376 -9.01 41.01 23.95
N GLU A 377 -9.72 42.14 24.08
CA GLU A 377 -9.51 43.13 25.16
C GLU A 377 -10.58 44.24 25.17
N GLY A 378 -10.71 44.97 26.28
CA GLY A 378 -11.86 45.84 26.56
C GLY A 378 -11.54 47.33 26.72
N THR A 379 -12.28 48.16 25.99
CA THR A 379 -12.73 49.52 26.37
C THR A 379 -11.73 50.52 26.98
N SER A 380 -11.32 51.52 26.19
CA SER A 380 -11.21 52.92 26.68
C SER A 380 -11.44 53.93 25.54
N LYS A 381 -11.52 55.24 25.85
CA LYS A 381 -12.09 56.29 24.97
C LYS A 381 -11.05 57.26 24.40
N ALA A 382 -11.24 57.70 23.15
CA ALA A 382 -11.00 59.06 22.68
C ALA A 382 -11.78 59.35 21.37
N THR A 383 -11.77 60.59 20.88
CA THR A 383 -12.65 61.11 19.79
C THR A 383 -11.94 62.14 18.90
N VAL A 384 -12.48 62.42 17.69
CA VAL A 384 -12.29 63.68 16.89
C VAL A 384 -10.91 63.81 16.18
N THR A 385 -10.72 64.19 14.90
CA THR A 385 -11.60 64.62 13.76
C THR A 385 -10.86 64.56 12.40
N ASP A 386 -11.65 64.55 11.30
CA ASP A 386 -11.52 65.22 9.98
C ASP A 386 -10.29 65.06 9.01
N ASP A 387 -10.67 64.79 7.74
CA ASP A 387 -10.22 65.29 6.41
C ASP A 387 -8.79 65.14 5.80
N ASP A 388 -8.82 64.63 4.56
CA ASP A 388 -8.00 64.87 3.32
C ASP A 388 -6.46 64.65 3.19
N GLU A 389 -6.12 63.96 2.07
CA GLU A 389 -4.95 64.06 1.14
C GLU A 389 -3.48 64.14 1.68
N ASP A 390 -2.44 63.47 1.13
CA ASP A 390 -2.27 62.73 -0.15
C ASP A 390 -1.07 61.70 -0.11
N ASP A 391 -0.99 60.84 -1.14
CA ASP A 391 0.15 60.08 -1.72
C ASP A 391 1.19 59.39 -0.81
N ARG A 392 1.12 58.04 -0.76
CA ARG A 392 2.21 57.18 -1.30
C ARG A 392 1.88 55.70 -1.50
N ARG A 393 2.11 55.26 -2.74
CA ARG A 393 2.19 53.90 -3.32
C ARG A 393 2.91 52.90 -2.38
N ILE A 394 2.52 51.62 -2.26
CA ILE A 394 2.63 50.49 -3.23
C ILE A 394 1.60 49.41 -2.79
N GLY A 395 0.98 48.56 -3.63
CA GLY A 395 1.06 48.35 -5.08
C GLY A 395 1.15 46.85 -5.43
N ASN A 396 0.05 46.24 -5.92
CA ASN A 396 -0.04 44.81 -6.24
C ASN A 396 1.03 44.34 -7.27
N PRO A 397 1.60 43.14 -7.11
CA PRO A 397 2.21 42.41 -8.23
C PRO A 397 1.10 41.89 -9.16
N LEU A 398 1.26 42.12 -10.47
CA LEU A 398 0.30 41.74 -11.51
C LEU A 398 0.61 40.36 -12.10
N SER A 399 -0.41 39.52 -12.23
CA SER A 399 -0.37 38.30 -13.06
C SER A 399 -0.76 38.62 -14.50
N HIS A 400 0.22 38.93 -15.36
CA HIS A 400 0.03 38.89 -16.81
C HIS A 400 1.35 38.69 -17.57
N TYR A 401 1.35 37.70 -18.48
CA TYR A 401 1.98 37.84 -19.79
C TYR A 401 0.96 37.37 -20.83
N GLN A 402 0.84 38.11 -21.94
CA GLN A 402 -0.23 37.90 -22.92
C GLN A 402 0.21 36.94 -24.04
N MET A 403 -0.73 36.14 -24.53
CA MET A 403 -0.64 35.58 -25.88
C MET A 403 -0.89 36.68 -26.90
N ASN A 404 -0.14 36.68 -28.01
CA ASN A 404 -0.46 37.53 -29.16
C ASN A 404 -1.61 36.93 -29.98
N GLN A 405 -2.34 37.82 -30.66
CA GLN A 405 -3.46 37.48 -31.54
C GLN A 405 -2.96 36.98 -32.90
N ASP A 406 -3.66 36.00 -33.49
CA ASP A 406 -4.50 36.20 -34.69
C ASP A 406 -4.77 34.89 -35.45
N GLN A 407 -6.03 34.43 -35.42
CA GLN A 407 -6.92 34.36 -36.60
C GLN A 407 -8.30 33.84 -36.20
N ALA A 408 -9.35 34.37 -36.84
CA ALA A 408 -10.75 34.12 -36.47
C ALA A 408 -11.45 33.12 -37.40
N MET A 409 -12.51 32.47 -36.90
CA MET A 409 -13.62 31.91 -37.69
C MET A 409 -14.89 31.79 -36.81
N ASP A 410 -15.76 32.79 -36.97
CA ASP A 410 -17.16 33.01 -36.57
C ASP A 410 -17.95 32.05 -35.65
N ASP A 411 -18.73 32.67 -34.75
CA ASP A 411 -19.79 32.05 -33.93
C ASP A 411 -21.00 31.53 -34.75
N VAL A 412 -21.66 30.49 -34.24
CA VAL A 412 -23.13 30.37 -34.30
C VAL A 412 -23.68 29.90 -32.96
N TYR A 413 -24.46 30.75 -32.29
CA TYR A 413 -25.18 30.43 -31.06
C TYR A 413 -26.39 29.52 -31.31
N HIS A 414 -26.50 28.42 -30.56
CA HIS A 414 -27.79 27.89 -30.09
C HIS A 414 -27.66 27.40 -28.64
N ALA A 415 -28.72 27.59 -27.85
CA ALA A 415 -28.63 27.57 -26.39
C ALA A 415 -29.33 26.36 -25.74
N GLY A 416 -28.78 25.93 -24.59
CA GLY A 416 -29.53 25.27 -23.53
C GLY A 416 -29.58 23.75 -23.55
N ARG A 417 -28.58 23.11 -22.93
CA ARG A 417 -28.77 21.93 -22.07
C ARG A 417 -27.57 21.69 -21.16
N ASP A 418 -27.81 20.87 -20.15
CA ASP A 418 -26.93 20.61 -19.02
C ASP A 418 -25.61 19.96 -19.44
N ILE A 419 -24.50 20.39 -18.84
CA ILE A 419 -23.15 19.91 -19.16
C ILE A 419 -22.74 18.86 -18.13
N ASP A 420 -22.95 17.58 -18.48
CA ASP A 420 -22.19 16.48 -17.89
C ASP A 420 -20.72 16.63 -18.31
N LEU A 421 -19.82 16.81 -17.33
CA LEU A 421 -18.37 16.89 -17.58
C LEU A 421 -17.73 15.51 -17.64
N ASP A 422 -18.23 14.70 -18.57
CA ASP A 422 -17.67 13.41 -18.94
C ASP A 422 -16.35 13.66 -19.71
N PHE A 423 -15.21 13.57 -19.01
CA PHE A 423 -13.89 13.72 -19.64
C PHE A 423 -13.61 12.50 -20.54
N PRO A 424 -13.43 12.67 -21.86
CA PRO A 424 -13.21 11.54 -22.76
C PRO A 424 -11.85 10.89 -22.47
N TYR A 425 -11.88 9.68 -21.92
CA TYR A 425 -10.70 8.82 -21.74
C TYR A 425 -10.13 8.44 -23.12
N ILE A 426 -9.05 9.12 -23.54
CA ILE A 426 -8.31 8.83 -24.77
C ILE A 426 -7.45 7.57 -24.53
N PRO A 427 -7.70 6.44 -25.21
CA PRO A 427 -7.09 5.18 -24.83
C PRO A 427 -6.11 4.65 -25.89
N LEU A 428 -4.84 4.59 -25.51
CA LEU A 428 -3.67 4.12 -26.25
C LEU A 428 -3.87 2.81 -27.05
N GLU A 429 -3.07 2.60 -28.12
CA GLU A 429 -3.08 1.37 -28.94
C GLU A 429 -2.11 0.29 -28.41
N ASN A 430 -2.17 -0.92 -28.97
CA ASN A 430 -1.47 -2.13 -28.46
C ASN A 430 0.08 -2.09 -28.50
N HIS A 431 0.69 -0.97 -28.88
CA HIS A 431 2.14 -0.74 -28.88
C HIS A 431 2.58 0.50 -28.10
N ASP A 432 1.64 1.30 -27.61
CA ASP A 432 1.93 2.52 -26.86
C ASP A 432 2.06 2.19 -25.36
N TYR A 433 3.24 2.48 -24.81
CA TYR A 433 3.52 2.30 -23.39
C TYR A 433 2.83 3.37 -22.54
N ALA A 434 2.66 3.08 -21.25
CA ALA A 434 1.99 4.00 -20.32
C ALA A 434 2.71 5.35 -20.23
N SER A 435 1.92 6.43 -20.16
CA SER A 435 2.43 7.80 -20.03
C SER A 435 3.28 7.97 -18.77
N PRO A 436 4.45 8.64 -18.84
CA PRO A 436 5.23 8.98 -17.65
C PRO A 436 4.38 9.68 -16.57
N ILE A 437 4.68 9.46 -15.28
CA ILE A 437 3.96 10.17 -14.21
C ILE A 437 4.49 11.61 -14.14
N HIS A 438 3.71 12.54 -14.66
CA HIS A 438 3.97 13.98 -14.53
C HIS A 438 3.46 14.50 -13.18
N TYR A 439 4.19 14.22 -12.11
CA TYR A 439 3.98 14.91 -10.82
C TYR A 439 4.09 16.43 -11.03
N LEU A 440 3.28 17.21 -10.29
CA LEU A 440 3.31 18.67 -10.37
C LEU A 440 4.64 19.19 -9.79
N ASP A 441 5.48 19.80 -10.64
CA ASP A 441 6.81 20.29 -10.28
C ASP A 441 6.79 21.39 -9.19
N GLU A 442 5.70 22.14 -9.10
CA GLU A 442 5.58 23.35 -8.27
C GLU A 442 5.75 23.09 -6.77
N PHE A 443 5.36 21.90 -6.27
CA PHE A 443 5.27 21.64 -4.83
C PHE A 443 6.44 20.84 -4.22
N ARG A 444 7.34 20.25 -5.03
CA ARG A 444 8.49 19.50 -4.47
C ARG A 444 9.48 20.36 -3.70
N ARG A 445 9.48 21.69 -3.92
CA ARG A 445 10.42 22.63 -3.29
C ARG A 445 10.01 23.11 -1.90
N GLU A 446 8.76 22.91 -1.50
CA GLU A 446 8.17 23.59 -0.33
C GLU A 446 8.00 22.64 0.87
N TYR A 447 8.37 21.37 0.72
CA TYR A 447 8.19 20.30 1.72
C TYR A 447 9.46 19.49 2.04
N GLU A 448 10.59 19.70 1.34
CA GLU A 448 11.87 19.14 1.77
C GLU A 448 12.39 19.85 3.04
N ASP A 449 12.13 21.15 3.18
CA ASP A 449 12.57 21.96 4.32
C ASP A 449 11.79 21.68 5.62
N SER A 450 10.51 21.27 5.54
CA SER A 450 9.65 21.08 6.73
C SER A 450 9.70 19.68 7.34
N TYR A 451 10.22 18.68 6.63
CA TYR A 451 10.30 17.30 7.13
C TYR A 451 11.52 17.06 8.04
N TYR A 452 12.56 17.89 7.95
CA TYR A 452 13.81 17.73 8.70
C TYR A 452 13.86 18.42 10.07
N GLU A 453 12.95 19.34 10.38
CA GLU A 453 12.95 20.09 11.66
C GLU A 453 11.95 19.53 12.71
N SER A 454 11.38 18.33 12.52
CA SER A 454 10.29 17.84 13.39
C SER A 454 10.30 16.33 13.71
N SER A 455 11.49 15.74 13.93
CA SER A 455 11.62 14.49 14.73
C SER A 455 13.06 14.18 15.16
N ASP A 456 13.67 15.00 16.01
CA ASP A 456 14.99 14.69 16.59
C ASP A 456 15.09 15.21 18.04
N ASP A 457 14.31 14.61 18.94
CA ASP A 457 14.32 14.86 20.39
C ASP A 457 13.83 13.61 21.15
N CYS A 458 14.40 12.45 20.82
CA CYS A 458 14.24 11.22 21.60
C CYS A 458 15.51 10.98 22.45
N LEU A 459 15.51 11.55 23.65
CA LEU A 459 16.52 11.25 24.66
C LEU A 459 16.32 9.84 25.22
N ASP A 460 17.40 9.06 25.28
CA ASP A 460 17.44 7.78 26.00
C ASP A 460 17.51 8.06 27.52
N ASP A 461 16.38 8.01 28.22
CA ASP A 461 16.33 7.90 29.68
C ASP A 461 15.76 6.52 30.06
N ASP A 462 16.67 5.57 30.37
CA ASP A 462 16.35 4.30 31.03
C ASP A 462 16.04 4.57 32.52
N ASP A 463 14.76 4.65 32.91
CA ASP A 463 14.35 4.63 34.32
C ASP A 463 13.07 3.79 34.51
N ASP A 464 13.19 2.67 35.23
CA ASP A 464 12.07 1.78 35.55
C ASP A 464 11.16 2.43 36.63
N GLN A 465 9.93 2.80 36.28
CA GLN A 465 8.90 3.19 37.26
C GLN A 465 7.50 2.67 36.86
N GLU A 466 6.82 1.99 37.80
CA GLU A 466 5.48 1.43 37.63
C GLU A 466 4.38 2.47 37.93
N ASP A 467 4.14 3.43 37.03
CA ASP A 467 3.05 4.42 37.16
C ASP A 467 1.80 4.02 36.33
N ASP A 468 0.85 3.38 37.01
CA ASP A 468 -0.36 2.75 36.43
C ASP A 468 -1.57 3.71 36.27
N ASP A 469 -1.32 5.02 36.09
CA ASP A 469 -2.37 6.07 35.97
C ASP A 469 -1.98 7.18 34.96
N MET A 470 -1.54 6.77 33.76
CA MET A 470 -1.38 7.68 32.62
C MET A 470 -2.74 8.20 32.15
N SER A 471 -3.06 9.43 32.54
CA SER A 471 -4.27 10.14 32.11
C SER A 471 -4.36 10.18 30.58
N GLU A 472 -5.39 9.55 30.00
CA GLU A 472 -5.57 9.48 28.55
C GLU A 472 -5.70 10.89 27.94
N VAL A 473 -4.61 11.39 27.35
CA VAL A 473 -4.67 12.51 26.41
C VAL A 473 -5.40 12.02 25.17
N ASP A 474 -6.51 12.66 24.82
CA ASP A 474 -7.38 12.22 23.74
C ASP A 474 -6.76 12.60 22.38
N ASP A 475 -6.11 11.63 21.71
CA ASP A 475 -5.46 11.79 20.39
C ASP A 475 -6.39 12.38 19.30
N LEU A 476 -7.69 12.47 19.58
CA LEU A 476 -8.70 13.07 18.74
C LEU A 476 -8.67 14.61 18.72
N ASP A 477 -8.04 15.26 19.70
CA ASP A 477 -8.07 16.72 19.86
C ASP A 477 -7.18 17.47 18.87
N ASN A 478 -6.04 16.89 18.50
CA ASN A 478 -5.06 17.48 17.56
C ASN A 478 -4.93 16.66 16.27
N LEU A 479 -6.05 16.17 15.73
CA LEU A 479 -6.05 15.42 14.48
C LEU A 479 -5.68 16.30 13.28
N CYS A 480 -4.54 15.97 12.65
CA CYS A 480 -4.26 16.35 11.26
C CYS A 480 -5.50 16.05 10.39
N PRO A 481 -6.00 17.01 9.57
CA PRO A 481 -7.13 16.79 8.68
C PRO A 481 -6.94 15.58 7.75
N LYS A 482 -8.00 14.83 7.45
CA LYS A 482 -7.87 13.52 6.76
C LYS A 482 -8.84 13.34 5.61
N TYR A 483 -8.46 12.52 4.64
CA TYR A 483 -9.38 11.85 3.74
C TYR A 483 -9.61 10.41 4.19
N LEU A 484 -10.89 10.04 4.34
CA LEU A 484 -11.32 8.65 4.19
C LEU A 484 -11.35 8.33 2.69
N ILE A 485 -10.66 7.27 2.31
CA ILE A 485 -10.53 6.76 0.94
C ILE A 485 -11.09 5.34 0.92
N PHE A 486 -11.85 4.98 -0.11
CA PHE A 486 -12.37 3.62 -0.26
C PHE A 486 -12.69 3.26 -1.71
N SER A 487 -12.73 1.96 -2.00
CA SER A 487 -13.26 1.45 -3.27
C SER A 487 -14.76 1.18 -3.16
N THR A 488 -15.50 1.40 -4.26
CA THR A 488 -16.94 1.15 -4.38
C THR A 488 -17.34 0.92 -5.84
N GLY A 489 -18.60 0.62 -6.10
CA GLY A 489 -19.16 0.47 -7.44
C GLY A 489 -20.57 1.05 -7.55
N SER A 490 -20.90 1.60 -8.72
CA SER A 490 -22.26 2.09 -9.03
C SER A 490 -22.88 1.40 -10.24
N LYS A 491 -22.09 1.04 -11.27
CA LYS A 491 -22.55 0.38 -12.50
C LYS A 491 -22.80 -1.13 -12.32
N THR A 492 -22.12 -1.75 -11.36
CA THR A 492 -22.11 -3.20 -11.05
C THR A 492 -21.55 -3.41 -9.63
N TYR A 493 -21.64 -4.63 -9.09
CA TYR A 493 -21.22 -4.95 -7.73
C TYR A 493 -19.69 -4.88 -7.51
N THR A 494 -18.89 -5.07 -8.56
CA THR A 494 -17.41 -5.08 -8.47
C THR A 494 -16.87 -3.67 -8.25
N PRO A 495 -15.90 -3.44 -7.34
CA PRO A 495 -15.33 -2.10 -7.14
C PRO A 495 -14.65 -1.57 -8.41
N HIS A 496 -15.07 -0.39 -8.86
CA HIS A 496 -14.55 0.31 -10.06
C HIS A 496 -14.44 1.82 -9.89
N GLN A 497 -14.81 2.35 -8.72
CA GLN A 497 -14.76 3.76 -8.39
C GLN A 497 -14.04 3.94 -7.04
N ILE A 498 -13.23 4.99 -6.93
CA ILE A 498 -12.65 5.45 -5.67
C ILE A 498 -13.53 6.57 -5.11
N GLY A 499 -13.99 6.42 -3.88
CA GLY A 499 -14.67 7.45 -3.10
C GLY A 499 -13.71 8.16 -2.15
N PHE A 500 -13.85 9.48 -2.07
CA PHE A 500 -13.14 10.35 -1.14
C PHE A 500 -14.13 11.09 -0.25
N LYS A 501 -13.86 11.13 1.05
CA LYS A 501 -14.63 11.86 2.05
C LYS A 501 -13.69 12.63 2.99
N ARG A 502 -13.78 13.96 3.04
CA ARG A 502 -13.02 14.77 4.01
C ARG A 502 -13.59 14.47 5.40
N ILE A 503 -12.71 14.04 6.31
CA ILE A 503 -13.07 13.80 7.70
C ILE A 503 -13.05 15.14 8.43
N GLY A 504 -14.22 15.57 8.91
CA GLY A 504 -14.34 16.72 9.81
C GLY A 504 -14.08 16.33 11.27
N SER A 505 -14.08 17.31 12.18
CA SER A 505 -13.86 17.09 13.61
C SER A 505 -14.81 16.03 14.19
N VAL A 506 -14.25 14.91 14.65
CA VAL A 506 -15.04 13.79 15.18
C VAL A 506 -15.24 13.96 16.68
N ASN A 507 -16.45 14.33 17.10
CA ASN A 507 -16.81 14.34 18.51
C ASN A 507 -17.02 12.90 19.01
N PHE A 508 -16.09 12.39 19.82
CA PHE A 508 -16.17 11.07 20.43
C PHE A 508 -16.61 11.18 21.90
N PRO A 509 -17.59 10.40 22.37
CA PRO A 509 -18.09 10.52 23.75
C PRO A 509 -17.05 10.13 24.81
N ARG A 510 -16.36 11.13 25.40
CA ARG A 510 -15.36 10.92 26.49
C ARG A 510 -15.95 10.40 27.81
N ARG A 511 -17.26 10.23 27.92
CA ARG A 511 -17.91 9.60 29.08
C ARG A 511 -18.88 8.52 28.62
N ILE A 512 -18.72 7.35 29.22
CA ILE A 512 -19.59 6.20 29.05
C ILE A 512 -20.71 6.34 30.08
N ASP A 513 -21.88 6.84 29.66
CA ASP A 513 -23.09 6.58 30.43
C ASP A 513 -23.36 5.06 30.42
N PRO A 514 -23.77 4.44 31.55
CA PRO A 514 -24.05 3.00 31.60
C PRO A 514 -25.14 2.61 30.59
N GLY A 515 -24.70 2.05 29.45
CA GLY A 515 -25.61 1.63 28.38
C GLY A 515 -26.63 0.62 28.90
N PRO A 516 -27.91 0.68 28.44
CA PRO A 516 -29.02 -0.06 29.05
C PRO A 516 -28.69 -1.54 29.22
N SER A 517 -29.07 -2.10 30.37
CA SER A 517 -28.87 -3.51 30.69
C SER A 517 -29.50 -4.41 29.63
N LEU A 518 -29.10 -5.70 29.57
CA LEU A 518 -29.72 -6.65 28.65
C LEU A 518 -31.25 -6.70 28.81
N LYS A 519 -31.74 -6.57 30.05
CA LYS A 519 -33.17 -6.50 30.39
C LYS A 519 -33.84 -5.25 29.81
N GLU A 520 -33.20 -4.08 29.90
CA GLU A 520 -33.72 -2.84 29.33
C GLU A 520 -33.64 -2.84 27.80
N ARG A 521 -32.59 -3.42 27.19
CA ARG A 521 -32.51 -3.64 25.73
C ARG A 521 -33.59 -4.58 25.21
N ILE A 522 -34.00 -5.59 26.00
CA ILE A 522 -35.15 -6.45 25.68
C ILE A 522 -36.46 -5.65 25.81
N ALA A 523 -36.70 -5.00 26.96
CA ALA A 523 -37.93 -4.23 27.20
C ALA A 523 -38.11 -3.04 26.23
N LEU A 524 -37.01 -2.43 25.77
CA LEU A 524 -37.04 -1.36 24.77
C LEU A 524 -37.35 -1.91 23.36
N ARG A 525 -36.82 -3.10 23.00
CA ARG A 525 -37.23 -3.82 21.78
C ARG A 525 -38.68 -4.29 21.82
N GLU A 526 -39.19 -4.68 22.99
CA GLU A 526 -40.59 -5.05 23.18
C GLU A 526 -41.49 -3.81 23.02
N ARG A 527 -41.18 -2.71 23.71
CA ARG A 527 -41.91 -1.43 23.56
C ARG A 527 -41.83 -0.85 22.15
N GLN A 528 -40.69 -1.02 21.46
CA GLN A 528 -40.55 -0.62 20.07
C GLN A 528 -41.43 -1.47 19.15
N ARG A 529 -41.50 -2.79 19.36
CA ARG A 529 -42.45 -3.67 18.65
C ARG A 529 -43.91 -3.33 18.94
N GLU A 530 -44.23 -2.90 20.16
CA GLU A 530 -45.58 -2.42 20.51
C GLU A 530 -45.93 -1.17 19.68
N LEU A 531 -45.03 -0.18 19.61
CA LEU A 531 -45.20 1.01 18.77
C LEU A 531 -45.25 0.70 17.26
N GLU A 532 -44.42 -0.22 16.76
CA GLU A 532 -44.41 -0.69 15.37
C GLU A 532 -45.71 -1.46 15.00
N ASN A 533 -46.39 -2.05 15.99
CA ASN A 533 -47.72 -2.67 15.82
C ASN A 533 -48.87 -1.65 15.85
N GLU A 534 -48.75 -0.54 16.59
CA GLU A 534 -49.79 0.50 16.67
C GLU A 534 -49.84 1.36 15.39
N THR A 535 -48.69 1.71 14.83
CA THR A 535 -48.58 2.30 13.49
C THR A 535 -47.42 1.66 12.73
N PRO A 536 -47.69 0.82 11.70
CA PRO A 536 -46.65 0.29 10.83
C PRO A 536 -45.88 1.45 10.18
N PRO A 537 -44.54 1.52 10.30
CA PRO A 537 -43.76 2.51 9.58
C PRO A 537 -43.99 2.38 8.07
N VAL A 538 -44.29 3.49 7.39
CA VAL A 538 -44.30 3.49 5.92
C VAL A 538 -42.87 3.26 5.45
N GLU A 539 -42.59 2.06 4.93
CA GLU A 539 -41.25 1.69 4.48
C GLU A 539 -40.76 2.69 3.43
N PRO A 540 -39.58 3.32 3.62
CA PRO A 540 -39.00 4.22 2.63
C PRO A 540 -38.76 3.48 1.32
N ASN A 541 -38.96 4.15 0.18
CA ASN A 541 -38.67 3.56 -1.12
C ASN A 541 -37.15 3.53 -1.37
N TRP A 542 -36.47 2.54 -0.79
CA TRP A 542 -35.01 2.42 -0.83
C TRP A 542 -34.41 2.32 -2.24
N ALA A 543 -35.19 1.97 -3.27
CA ALA A 543 -34.73 1.99 -4.66
C ALA A 543 -34.63 3.43 -5.23
N ASN A 544 -35.49 4.32 -4.77
CA ASN A 544 -35.50 5.74 -5.08
C ASN A 544 -34.59 6.50 -4.10
N TYR A 545 -33.29 6.51 -4.38
CA TYR A 545 -32.26 7.22 -3.61
C TYR A 545 -32.64 8.67 -3.34
N GLU A 546 -33.23 9.32 -4.33
CA GLU A 546 -33.58 10.73 -4.31
C GLU A 546 -34.60 11.01 -3.18
N SER A 547 -35.49 10.05 -2.90
CA SER A 547 -36.45 10.06 -1.78
C SER A 547 -35.91 9.61 -0.41
N VAL A 548 -34.66 9.14 -0.32
CA VAL A 548 -34.01 8.69 0.92
C VAL A 548 -32.61 9.28 1.15
N SER A 549 -32.18 10.21 0.30
CA SER A 549 -30.82 10.78 0.26
C SER A 549 -30.48 11.64 1.48
N ASP A 550 -31.49 12.03 2.26
CA ASP A 550 -31.40 12.63 3.59
C ASP A 550 -30.84 11.68 4.65
N ARG A 551 -30.85 10.37 4.39
CA ARG A 551 -30.52 9.31 5.37
C ARG A 551 -29.11 8.75 5.22
N PHE A 552 -28.27 9.37 4.39
CA PHE A 552 -26.95 8.86 4.01
C PHE A 552 -25.94 9.99 3.82
N ASP A 553 -24.68 9.69 4.09
CA ASP A 553 -23.57 10.61 3.88
C ASP A 553 -23.24 10.77 2.40
N LYS A 554 -23.02 12.01 1.97
CA LYS A 554 -22.56 12.33 0.62
C LYS A 554 -21.05 12.10 0.52
N ILE A 555 -20.64 11.41 -0.54
CA ILE A 555 -19.23 11.27 -0.94
C ILE A 555 -18.81 12.60 -1.59
N ASP A 556 -17.64 13.13 -1.23
CA ASP A 556 -17.23 14.48 -1.67
C ASP A 556 -16.63 14.45 -3.08
N LYS A 557 -15.96 13.35 -3.44
CA LYS A 557 -15.50 13.08 -4.81
C LYS A 557 -15.57 11.58 -5.11
N LEU A 558 -16.04 11.24 -6.31
CA LEU A 558 -15.86 9.93 -6.93
C LEU A 558 -14.91 10.06 -8.13
N ILE A 559 -14.10 9.03 -8.36
CA ILE A 559 -13.28 8.83 -9.56
C ILE A 559 -13.56 7.42 -10.09
N ASP A 560 -14.12 7.31 -11.28
CA ASP A 560 -14.31 6.03 -11.98
C ASP A 560 -13.03 5.65 -12.73
N LEU A 561 -12.61 4.40 -12.63
CA LEU A 561 -11.38 3.89 -13.23
C LEU A 561 -11.62 2.91 -14.40
N HIS A 562 -12.89 2.70 -14.80
CA HIS A 562 -13.33 1.82 -15.90
C HIS A 562 -12.66 0.44 -15.87
N GLY A 563 -12.58 -0.16 -14.68
CA GLY A 563 -11.89 -1.42 -14.42
C GLY A 563 -12.19 -1.96 -13.03
N HIS A 564 -11.90 -3.23 -12.78
CA HIS A 564 -11.97 -3.77 -11.43
C HIS A 564 -10.75 -3.30 -10.63
N ILE A 565 -10.98 -2.55 -9.56
CA ILE A 565 -9.94 -2.13 -8.60
C ILE A 565 -9.53 -3.34 -7.76
N ILE A 566 -8.24 -3.67 -7.78
CA ILE A 566 -7.69 -4.86 -7.12
C ILE A 566 -6.57 -4.55 -6.12
N GLY A 567 -6.22 -3.28 -5.90
CA GLY A 567 -5.15 -2.91 -4.98
C GLY A 567 -5.08 -1.41 -4.78
N MET A 568 -4.71 -0.97 -3.58
CA MET A 568 -4.50 0.44 -3.26
C MET A 568 -3.32 0.60 -2.29
N GLY A 569 -2.58 1.69 -2.43
CA GLY A 569 -1.49 2.07 -1.54
C GLY A 569 -1.27 3.59 -1.57
N LEU A 570 -0.83 4.17 -0.45
CA LEU A 570 -0.49 5.59 -0.34
C LEU A 570 1.02 5.76 -0.41
N SER A 571 1.51 6.87 -0.96
CA SER A 571 2.90 7.28 -0.74
C SER A 571 3.12 7.72 0.73
N PRO A 572 4.37 7.71 1.25
CA PRO A 572 4.63 7.99 2.68
C PRO A 572 4.26 9.40 3.13
N ASP A 573 4.30 10.35 2.18
CA ASP A 573 3.82 11.75 2.32
C ASP A 573 2.28 11.86 2.34
N HIS A 574 1.55 10.75 2.18
CA HIS A 574 0.11 10.66 1.92
C HIS A 574 -0.41 11.56 0.79
N ARG A 575 0.46 12.09 -0.09
CA ARG A 575 0.09 13.02 -1.15
C ARG A 575 -0.51 12.33 -2.38
N TYR A 576 -0.12 11.08 -2.64
CA TYR A 576 -0.54 10.33 -3.82
C TYR A 576 -1.13 8.97 -3.44
N LEU A 577 -2.28 8.66 -4.03
CA LEU A 577 -2.89 7.32 -4.00
C LEU A 577 -2.53 6.57 -5.29
N TYR A 578 -1.98 5.38 -5.13
CA TYR A 578 -1.68 4.43 -6.20
C TYR A 578 -2.75 3.35 -6.18
N VAL A 579 -3.35 3.04 -7.33
CA VAL A 579 -4.47 2.10 -7.45
C VAL A 579 -4.20 1.11 -8.58
N ASN A 580 -4.10 -0.18 -8.22
CA ASN A 580 -4.09 -1.28 -9.18
C ASN A 580 -5.51 -1.51 -9.73
N SER A 581 -5.65 -1.45 -11.05
CA SER A 581 -6.92 -1.67 -11.76
C SER A 581 -6.73 -2.64 -12.92
N ARG A 582 -7.70 -3.53 -13.13
CA ARG A 582 -7.80 -4.37 -14.34
C ARG A 582 -8.89 -3.79 -15.24
N PRO A 583 -8.54 -3.02 -16.29
CA PRO A 583 -9.52 -2.26 -17.08
C PRO A 583 -10.48 -3.15 -17.85
N TRP A 584 -11.68 -2.62 -18.06
CA TRP A 584 -12.74 -3.18 -18.90
C TRP A 584 -12.53 -2.81 -20.38
N PRO A 585 -13.15 -3.53 -21.34
CA PRO A 585 -13.07 -3.16 -22.74
C PRO A 585 -13.54 -1.73 -23.01
N LYS A 586 -12.89 -1.08 -23.98
CA LYS A 586 -13.30 0.23 -24.52
C LYS A 586 -14.76 0.13 -24.98
N ASN A 587 -15.60 1.08 -24.57
CA ASN A 587 -17.03 1.17 -24.91
C ASN A 587 -17.93 0.01 -24.43
N TYR A 588 -17.53 -0.79 -23.43
CA TYR A 588 -18.40 -1.82 -22.87
C TYR A 588 -19.59 -1.20 -22.10
N VAL A 589 -20.81 -1.59 -22.46
CA VAL A 589 -22.06 -1.13 -21.80
C VAL A 589 -22.59 -2.24 -20.90
N ILE A 590 -22.54 -2.01 -19.58
CA ILE A 590 -23.12 -2.93 -18.58
C ILE A 590 -24.65 -2.88 -18.71
N ARG A 591 -25.27 -4.04 -18.99
CA ARG A 591 -26.73 -4.18 -19.15
C ARG A 591 -27.40 -4.83 -17.95
N ASN A 592 -26.76 -5.85 -17.38
CA ASN A 592 -27.14 -6.45 -16.12
C ASN A 592 -26.05 -6.12 -15.08
N PRO A 593 -26.35 -5.42 -13.98
CA PRO A 593 -25.35 -5.08 -12.97
C PRO A 593 -24.75 -6.30 -12.24
N LEU A 594 -25.39 -7.48 -12.34
CA LEU A 594 -24.86 -8.76 -11.84
C LEU A 594 -23.93 -9.48 -12.83
N GLU A 595 -23.84 -9.01 -14.09
CA GLU A 595 -22.90 -9.49 -15.10
C GLU A 595 -21.83 -8.39 -15.34
N PRO A 596 -20.78 -8.32 -14.50
CA PRO A 596 -19.74 -7.32 -14.65
C PRO A 596 -18.94 -7.55 -15.94
N PRO A 597 -18.27 -6.53 -16.49
CA PRO A 597 -17.52 -6.68 -17.74
C PRO A 597 -16.38 -7.71 -17.60
N PRO A 598 -15.93 -8.33 -18.70
CA PRO A 598 -14.64 -9.01 -18.68
C PRO A 598 -13.52 -8.01 -18.32
N ILE A 599 -12.48 -8.48 -17.65
CA ILE A 599 -11.34 -7.66 -17.20
C ILE A 599 -10.07 -8.06 -17.95
N ALA A 600 -9.21 -7.10 -18.23
CA ALA A 600 -7.89 -7.35 -18.83
C ALA A 600 -7.03 -8.28 -17.97
N GLN A 601 -6.02 -8.91 -18.59
CA GLN A 601 -4.99 -9.63 -17.83
C GLN A 601 -3.96 -8.66 -17.24
N GLU A 602 -3.62 -7.61 -17.98
CA GLU A 602 -2.64 -6.62 -17.59
C GLU A 602 -3.20 -5.61 -16.59
N ILE A 603 -2.44 -5.37 -15.52
CA ILE A 603 -2.82 -4.47 -14.42
C ILE A 603 -2.24 -3.08 -14.66
N ASP A 604 -3.07 -2.05 -14.52
CA ASP A 604 -2.70 -0.64 -14.56
C ASP A 604 -2.50 -0.11 -13.14
N ILE A 605 -1.38 0.58 -12.86
CA ILE A 605 -1.23 1.36 -11.62
C ILE A 605 -1.60 2.81 -11.93
N HIS A 606 -2.79 3.25 -11.55
CA HIS A 606 -3.19 4.65 -11.66
C HIS A 606 -2.66 5.46 -10.48
N VAL A 607 -2.25 6.71 -10.73
CA VAL A 607 -1.80 7.64 -9.68
C VAL A 607 -2.78 8.80 -9.57
N ILE A 608 -3.26 9.08 -8.36
CA ILE A 608 -4.20 10.16 -8.03
C ILE A 608 -3.53 11.10 -7.02
N ASP A 609 -3.54 12.40 -7.30
CA ASP A 609 -3.11 13.45 -6.36
C ASP A 609 -4.25 13.73 -5.37
N LEU A 610 -3.96 13.64 -4.08
CA LEU A 610 -4.94 13.81 -3.00
C LEU A 610 -5.17 15.27 -2.59
N MET A 611 -4.38 16.22 -3.09
CA MET A 611 -4.69 17.66 -2.98
C MET A 611 -5.67 18.11 -4.05
N THR A 612 -5.45 17.71 -5.31
CA THR A 612 -6.32 18.13 -6.43
C THR A 612 -7.48 17.17 -6.73
N LEU A 613 -7.47 15.97 -6.13
CA LEU A 613 -8.40 14.87 -6.38
C LEU A 613 -8.56 14.53 -7.88
N LYS A 614 -7.42 14.48 -8.57
CA LYS A 614 -7.29 14.21 -10.01
C LYS A 614 -6.29 13.09 -10.28
N LYS A 615 -6.54 12.32 -11.34
CA LYS A 615 -5.59 11.33 -11.87
C LYS A 615 -4.42 12.07 -12.55
N VAL A 616 -3.19 11.77 -12.10
CA VAL A 616 -1.93 12.38 -12.56
C VAL A 616 -1.30 11.57 -13.70
N GLY A 617 -1.43 10.24 -13.67
CA GLY A 617 -0.81 9.36 -14.65
C GLY A 617 -1.21 7.90 -14.51
N THR A 618 -0.49 7.01 -15.17
CA THR A 618 -0.59 5.55 -15.03
C THR A 618 0.77 4.92 -15.33
N MET A 619 1.23 3.97 -14.51
CA MET A 619 2.59 3.41 -14.64
C MET A 619 2.71 2.34 -15.72
N LEU A 620 3.96 2.00 -16.06
CA LEU A 620 4.29 0.95 -17.02
C LEU A 620 3.60 -0.38 -16.69
N ARG A 621 2.69 -0.75 -17.59
CA ARG A 621 1.83 -1.93 -17.60
C ARG A 621 2.61 -3.24 -17.79
N ALA A 622 3.43 -3.59 -16.80
CA ALA A 622 4.36 -4.72 -16.87
C ALA A 622 3.82 -6.04 -16.27
N HIS A 623 2.87 -5.96 -15.33
CA HIS A 623 2.47 -7.06 -14.46
C HIS A 623 1.04 -7.55 -14.74
N LYS A 624 0.75 -8.83 -14.46
CA LYS A 624 -0.50 -9.49 -14.89
C LYS A 624 -1.24 -10.28 -13.81
N ALA A 625 -2.53 -10.41 -14.04
CA ALA A 625 -3.50 -11.24 -13.34
C ALA A 625 -4.32 -12.08 -14.35
N TYR A 626 -4.74 -13.29 -13.97
CA TYR A 626 -5.43 -14.24 -14.84
C TYR A 626 -6.79 -14.66 -14.29
N THR A 627 -6.97 -14.59 -12.97
CA THR A 627 -8.20 -14.88 -12.23
C THR A 627 -9.41 -14.15 -12.84
N PRO A 628 -10.59 -14.78 -12.97
CA PRO A 628 -11.78 -14.14 -13.52
C PRO A 628 -12.38 -13.10 -12.58
N ASN A 629 -13.25 -12.24 -13.12
CA ASN A 629 -13.83 -11.11 -12.38
C ASN A 629 -14.60 -11.53 -11.11
N THR A 630 -15.22 -12.72 -11.13
CA THR A 630 -15.96 -13.31 -10.01
C THR A 630 -15.09 -13.78 -8.84
N GLU A 631 -13.80 -14.04 -9.06
CA GLU A 631 -12.88 -14.61 -8.06
C GLU A 631 -11.70 -13.68 -7.75
N CYS A 632 -11.68 -12.50 -8.37
CA CYS A 632 -10.56 -11.56 -8.28
C CYS A 632 -10.34 -11.08 -6.84
N PHE A 633 -9.10 -11.21 -6.37
CA PHE A 633 -8.68 -10.86 -5.01
C PHE A 633 -7.83 -9.59 -4.99
N PHE A 634 -7.49 -9.13 -3.79
CA PHE A 634 -6.69 -7.92 -3.60
C PHE A 634 -5.20 -8.24 -3.69
N ILE A 635 -4.48 -7.54 -4.57
CA ILE A 635 -3.02 -7.52 -4.67
C ILE A 635 -2.53 -6.25 -3.99
N PHE A 636 -1.88 -6.41 -2.83
CA PHE A 636 -1.38 -5.30 -2.04
C PHE A 636 -0.08 -4.77 -2.66
N LEU A 637 -0.14 -3.51 -3.08
CA LEU A 637 0.97 -2.70 -3.58
C LEU A 637 1.48 -1.80 -2.48
N ASP A 638 2.75 -1.40 -2.54
CA ASP A 638 3.34 -0.49 -1.56
C ASP A 638 4.26 0.55 -2.24
N VAL A 639 4.51 1.67 -1.55
CA VAL A 639 5.11 2.87 -2.10
C VAL A 639 6.06 3.51 -1.08
N CYS A 640 7.34 3.62 -1.44
CA CYS A 640 8.33 4.39 -0.69
C CYS A 640 8.74 5.67 -1.45
N ASP A 641 9.69 6.47 -0.96
CA ASP A 641 9.99 7.79 -1.54
C ASP A 641 10.50 7.73 -2.98
N ASN A 642 11.25 6.66 -3.31
CA ASN A 642 11.89 6.47 -4.60
C ASN A 642 11.18 5.44 -5.49
N TYR A 643 10.47 4.48 -4.89
CA TYR A 643 9.97 3.30 -5.59
C TYR A 643 8.51 3.00 -5.26
N VAL A 644 7.89 2.22 -6.13
CA VAL A 644 6.61 1.56 -5.90
C VAL A 644 6.76 0.11 -6.36
N ALA A 645 6.12 -0.81 -5.64
CA ALA A 645 6.15 -2.23 -5.91
C ALA A 645 4.74 -2.80 -5.94
N SER A 646 4.54 -3.87 -6.71
CA SER A 646 3.29 -4.64 -6.74
C SER A 646 3.57 -6.11 -6.97
N GLY A 647 2.74 -6.97 -6.36
CA GLY A 647 2.63 -8.38 -6.71
C GLY A 647 1.92 -8.61 -8.05
N ALA A 648 1.85 -9.87 -8.50
CA ALA A 648 1.20 -10.30 -9.73
C ALA A 648 0.89 -11.80 -9.70
N GLU A 649 -0.08 -12.24 -10.51
CA GLU A 649 -0.39 -13.67 -10.71
C GLU A 649 0.56 -14.33 -11.73
N ASP A 650 1.44 -13.57 -12.39
CA ASP A 650 2.50 -14.14 -13.25
C ASP A 650 3.70 -14.76 -12.48
N MET A 651 3.49 -15.05 -11.19
CA MET A 651 4.47 -15.60 -10.23
C MET A 651 5.62 -14.64 -9.86
N HIS A 652 5.37 -13.33 -9.97
CA HIS A 652 6.38 -12.32 -9.67
C HIS A 652 5.83 -11.08 -8.96
N ALA A 653 6.69 -10.39 -8.23
CA ALA A 653 6.54 -8.97 -7.96
C ALA A 653 7.43 -8.13 -8.89
N TYR A 654 7.06 -6.86 -9.04
CA TYR A 654 7.72 -5.89 -9.91
C TYR A 654 8.03 -4.62 -9.13
N LEU A 655 9.12 -3.94 -9.49
CA LEU A 655 9.53 -2.64 -8.95
C LEU A 655 9.55 -1.57 -10.05
N TRP A 656 9.13 -0.35 -9.74
CA TRP A 656 9.31 0.82 -10.60
C TRP A 656 9.94 1.99 -9.83
N ASP A 657 10.75 2.81 -10.52
CA ASP A 657 11.12 4.14 -10.02
C ASP A 657 9.91 5.07 -10.12
N ARG A 658 9.58 5.78 -9.02
CA ARG A 658 8.46 6.71 -8.99
C ARG A 658 8.62 7.84 -9.99
N TYR A 659 9.78 8.49 -10.04
CA TYR A 659 9.98 9.72 -10.81
C TYR A 659 10.23 9.48 -12.31
N TYR A 660 11.12 8.55 -12.67
CA TYR A 660 11.40 8.25 -14.08
C TYR A 660 10.36 7.30 -14.70
N GLY A 661 9.46 6.70 -13.89
CA GLY A 661 8.37 5.82 -14.33
C GLY A 661 8.81 4.45 -14.85
N VAL A 662 10.11 4.14 -14.81
CA VAL A 662 10.69 2.92 -15.39
C VAL A 662 10.59 1.73 -14.45
N CYS A 663 10.32 0.55 -15.02
CA CYS A 663 10.41 -0.71 -14.29
C CYS A 663 11.89 -1.08 -14.08
N LEU A 664 12.26 -1.46 -12.86
CA LEU A 664 13.65 -1.71 -12.45
C LEU A 664 13.95 -3.19 -12.23
N ALA A 665 13.05 -3.91 -11.56
CA ALA A 665 13.31 -5.25 -11.04
C ALA A 665 12.10 -6.19 -11.17
N LYS A 666 12.39 -7.49 -11.31
CA LYS A 666 11.44 -8.60 -11.24
C LYS A 666 11.86 -9.60 -10.15
N TYR A 667 10.95 -9.89 -9.23
CA TYR A 667 11.16 -10.79 -8.09
C TYR A 667 10.40 -12.09 -8.31
N GLN A 668 11.10 -13.23 -8.43
CA GLN A 668 10.49 -14.53 -8.74
C GLN A 668 9.97 -15.24 -7.47
N HIS A 669 8.71 -15.67 -7.51
CA HIS A 669 8.12 -16.66 -6.60
C HIS A 669 7.74 -17.95 -7.35
N GLY A 670 7.35 -18.99 -6.63
CA GLY A 670 6.85 -20.25 -7.19
C GLY A 670 5.38 -20.21 -7.61
N ASP A 671 4.63 -19.20 -7.14
CA ASP A 671 3.21 -18.98 -7.41
C ASP A 671 2.87 -17.47 -7.30
N VAL A 672 1.60 -17.08 -7.43
CA VAL A 672 1.06 -15.71 -7.27
C VAL A 672 1.76 -14.93 -6.16
N VAL A 673 2.15 -13.67 -6.40
CA VAL A 673 2.63 -12.76 -5.35
C VAL A 673 1.49 -11.84 -4.92
N ASN A 674 1.05 -11.97 -3.66
CA ASN A 674 -0.15 -11.32 -3.12
C ASN A 674 0.12 -9.92 -2.57
N SER A 675 1.28 -9.74 -1.94
CA SER A 675 1.61 -8.53 -1.19
C SER A 675 3.11 -8.26 -1.22
N VAL A 676 3.44 -6.98 -1.20
CA VAL A 676 4.80 -6.46 -1.09
C VAL A 676 4.81 -5.32 -0.07
N ALA A 677 5.92 -5.12 0.63
CA ALA A 677 6.11 -3.96 1.50
C ALA A 677 7.59 -3.54 1.60
N PHE A 678 7.85 -2.23 1.51
CA PHE A 678 9.15 -1.63 1.78
C PHE A 678 9.35 -1.45 3.29
N ASN A 679 10.60 -1.41 3.71
CA ASN A 679 10.92 -0.91 5.04
C ASN A 679 10.85 0.63 5.03
N PRO A 680 9.95 1.29 5.81
CA PRO A 680 9.76 2.74 5.78
C PRO A 680 10.97 3.53 6.32
N ARG A 681 11.97 2.84 6.91
CA ARG A 681 13.26 3.44 7.31
C ARG A 681 14.46 2.88 6.55
N ASP A 682 14.25 1.95 5.61
CA ASP A 682 15.28 1.44 4.69
C ASP A 682 14.68 1.19 3.30
N ASN A 683 14.66 2.23 2.47
CA ASN A 683 14.25 2.17 1.06
C ASN A 683 15.08 1.18 0.19
N GLU A 684 16.17 0.63 0.73
CA GLU A 684 16.98 -0.42 0.11
C GLU A 684 16.53 -1.86 0.51
N MET A 685 15.46 -2.00 1.31
CA MET A 685 14.85 -3.26 1.74
C MET A 685 13.37 -3.39 1.31
N LEU A 686 13.02 -4.54 0.72
CA LEU A 686 11.68 -4.91 0.26
C LEU A 686 11.36 -6.35 0.70
N VAL A 687 10.12 -6.60 1.12
CA VAL A 687 9.60 -7.94 1.43
C VAL A 687 8.47 -8.29 0.47
N THR A 688 8.41 -9.55 0.01
CA THR A 688 7.37 -10.06 -0.91
C THR A 688 6.77 -11.37 -0.40
N THR A 689 5.45 -11.53 -0.50
CA THR A 689 4.72 -12.73 0.01
C THR A 689 3.81 -13.35 -1.04
N SER A 690 3.68 -14.67 -1.03
CA SER A 690 3.12 -15.41 -2.16
C SER A 690 2.27 -16.63 -1.76
N ASP A 691 1.50 -17.08 -2.74
CA ASP A 691 0.82 -18.37 -2.75
C ASP A 691 1.78 -19.58 -2.76
N ASP A 692 3.11 -19.38 -2.97
CA ASP A 692 4.15 -20.41 -2.80
C ASP A 692 4.50 -20.73 -1.33
N TYR A 693 3.85 -20.03 -0.39
CA TYR A 693 4.00 -20.09 1.07
C TYR A 693 5.32 -19.48 1.58
N GLU A 694 6.15 -18.90 0.70
CA GLU A 694 7.41 -18.26 1.06
C GLU A 694 7.22 -16.74 1.26
N ILE A 695 7.95 -16.19 2.23
CA ILE A 695 8.23 -14.76 2.35
C ILE A 695 9.67 -14.55 1.88
N LYS A 696 9.91 -13.64 0.93
CA LYS A 696 11.26 -13.35 0.41
C LYS A 696 11.66 -11.94 0.79
N ILE A 697 12.88 -11.81 1.31
CA ILE A 697 13.46 -10.51 1.69
C ILE A 697 14.54 -10.15 0.69
N TRP A 698 14.39 -8.96 0.12
CA TRP A 698 15.26 -8.38 -0.88
C TRP A 698 15.94 -7.16 -0.27
N ARG A 699 17.27 -7.12 -0.33
CA ARG A 699 18.08 -5.94 0.04
C ARG A 699 18.93 -5.51 -1.15
N SER A 700 19.48 -4.30 -1.11
CA SER A 700 20.28 -3.79 -2.23
C SER A 700 21.66 -4.45 -2.35
N LEU A 701 22.30 -4.25 -3.52
CA LEU A 701 23.70 -4.62 -3.74
C LEU A 701 24.66 -3.79 -2.88
N SER A 702 24.27 -2.59 -2.44
CA SER A 702 25.00 -1.75 -1.49
C SER A 702 24.92 -2.35 -0.08
N GLN A 703 23.70 -2.57 0.43
CA GLN A 703 23.44 -3.03 1.79
C GLN A 703 23.94 -4.46 2.04
N ALA A 704 23.74 -5.38 1.08
CA ALA A 704 24.25 -6.75 1.18
C ALA A 704 25.79 -6.81 1.28
N LYS A 705 26.51 -5.91 0.59
CA LYS A 705 27.99 -5.80 0.70
C LYS A 705 28.40 -5.28 2.08
N LYS A 706 27.75 -4.21 2.59
CA LYS A 706 28.06 -3.63 3.92
C LYS A 706 27.91 -4.68 5.03
N LEU A 707 26.85 -5.48 4.96
CA LEU A 707 26.51 -6.52 5.94
C LEU A 707 27.23 -7.86 5.72
N GLY A 708 28.09 -7.97 4.69
CA GLY A 708 28.83 -9.21 4.38
C GLY A 708 27.95 -10.40 3.95
N ILE A 709 26.72 -10.15 3.51
CA ILE A 709 25.71 -11.18 3.23
C ILE A 709 26.07 -11.95 1.95
N GLN A 710 25.99 -13.27 2.01
CA GLN A 710 26.01 -14.12 0.81
C GLN A 710 24.60 -14.17 0.20
N PRO A 711 24.40 -13.76 -1.07
CA PRO A 711 23.11 -13.84 -1.74
C PRO A 711 22.58 -15.27 -1.82
N VAL A 712 21.33 -15.49 -1.41
CA VAL A 712 20.60 -16.74 -1.70
C VAL A 712 20.07 -16.72 -3.14
N GLY A 713 19.79 -15.52 -3.68
CA GLY A 713 19.33 -15.32 -5.05
C GLY A 713 19.41 -13.85 -5.47
N LYS A 714 18.91 -13.53 -6.67
CA LYS A 714 18.82 -12.17 -7.19
C LYS A 714 17.56 -11.95 -8.02
N ALA A 715 17.07 -10.71 -8.01
CA ALA A 715 16.03 -10.24 -8.90
C ALA A 715 16.54 -10.08 -10.34
N VAL A 716 15.64 -10.07 -11.31
CA VAL A 716 15.96 -9.79 -12.73
C VAL A 716 15.89 -8.28 -12.97
N GLU A 717 16.96 -7.69 -13.51
CA GLU A 717 17.07 -6.26 -13.81
C GLU A 717 16.39 -5.93 -15.15
N PHE A 718 15.43 -4.99 -15.17
CA PHE A 718 14.72 -4.54 -16.38
C PHE A 718 15.54 -3.49 -17.16
N ARG A 719 16.76 -3.87 -17.54
CA ARG A 719 17.71 -3.00 -18.25
C ARG A 719 17.98 -3.49 -19.66
N LYS A 720 18.28 -2.56 -20.57
CA LYS A 720 18.79 -2.91 -21.91
C LYS A 720 20.17 -3.56 -21.82
N ALA A 721 20.20 -4.88 -21.69
CA ALA A 721 21.39 -5.68 -21.85
C ALA A 721 22.03 -5.41 -23.22
N LYS A 722 23.36 -5.27 -23.26
CA LYS A 722 24.09 -5.14 -24.53
C LYS A 722 23.75 -6.31 -25.45
N SER A 723 23.30 -6.01 -26.67
CA SER A 723 23.62 -6.90 -27.78
C SER A 723 25.14 -7.07 -27.79
N LYS A 724 25.64 -8.31 -27.89
CA LYS A 724 27.08 -8.57 -28.00
C LYS A 724 27.57 -8.14 -29.38
N ALA A 725 27.70 -6.83 -29.58
CA ALA A 725 28.57 -6.30 -30.61
C ALA A 725 29.95 -6.92 -30.38
N ALA A 726 30.46 -7.60 -31.40
CA ALA A 726 31.85 -8.05 -31.39
C ALA A 726 32.76 -6.82 -31.18
N PRO A 727 33.93 -6.98 -30.54
CA PRO A 727 34.89 -5.89 -30.49
C PRO A 727 35.20 -5.43 -31.92
N PRO A 728 35.34 -4.10 -32.17
CA PRO A 728 35.74 -3.61 -33.49
C PRO A 728 37.08 -4.24 -33.87
N SER A 729 37.12 -4.78 -35.09
CA SER A 729 38.24 -5.52 -35.68
C SER A 729 39.41 -4.63 -36.08
#